data_AF-B9WEU4-F1
#
_entry.id   AF-B9WEU4-F1
#
_cell.length_a   1.000
_cell.length_b   1.000
_cell.length_c   1.000
_cell.angle_alpha   90.00
_cell.angle_beta   90.00
_cell.angle_gamma   90.00
#
_symmetry.space_group_name_H-M   'P 1'
#
loop_
_entity.id
_entity.type
_entity.pdbx_description
1 polymer ?
#
loop_
_entity_poly.entity_id
_entity_poly.type
_entity_poly.pdbx_seq_one_letter_code
_entity_poly.pdbx_strand_id
1 'polypeptide(L)'
;MDQLLHLFNHQYLDSSSIKLSLRRKRKLTIFGLFLFSLISLMIIITYSNNNILPGLSNSDYYSSSSTSSSSSTSKEENKFQEKIHQHQTTKPGKRTIIFPNNFNHHNHNGGDRNLVEYYVKNMEQALDPEDLIYRNRFTYKLPTIPYNEQTIEMFNDGGDNSNIDTCPKMSTTIKIESSSVINKNGDLKKILKTFLQEDSFYYKELSPFFPDLKKHFDEDTINKHWYQFIGSTVWLEQYGVHLMVSRIIYTEKDQGSPKFSLAYLQIFDKNWQEMDNVELIVPNPSKKINSINSIEKNGGHYDYGYKSVLYPTIAHIPVYHNSKQIGGRFYGIEDPRIVLIKTSFGYEEPVLIYNSYHRKISEKIFNNDQEGKINFNNYRSLFIGWLWKTQLGKKHVEELPNNEFKKNEYIKIKEFIKPNNHRSNTEKNWAFFINYQERLKNGFDSYVYFANQLKNLKILKCPIINDEDNDNDEDTCEWEYQLDDYEGAGVLHGGTELININQLLNQYNYQELNSIKDLIPNDRQFWVGFARASIKDCGCGSRMYRPNLLVLMKDGNTNSNTNSNSNYKIAYISSFVDLGIEVLPWDLNKGLCEHYNLIIPNGISSWTIEKDSKIKNKNKNKNNQIMDYMAFTISRRDATVDIVYIKGLLKALFSGESGKHLLAIEQSGFKSVNNIDCALKNSEKFCKIYGEKFKIDQQQQQQEQEKENNQQQQQQ
;
A
#
# COMPACT_ATOMS: atom_id res chain seq x y z
N MET A 1 0.05 49.13 -37.26
CA MET A 1 -0.22 50.57 -37.13
C MET A 1 -1.55 50.80 -37.81
N ASP A 2 -2.53 51.24 -37.03
CA ASP A 2 -3.94 51.52 -37.38
C ASP A 2 -4.84 50.35 -37.82
N GLN A 3 -5.30 49.57 -36.83
CA GLN A 3 -6.70 49.14 -36.64
C GLN A 3 -6.79 48.21 -35.41
N LEU A 4 -6.79 48.78 -34.20
CA LEU A 4 -7.15 48.07 -32.96
C LEU A 4 -7.35 49.06 -31.79
N LEU A 5 -8.24 50.03 -31.97
CA LEU A 5 -8.64 50.98 -30.94
C LEU A 5 -10.12 51.36 -31.14
N HIS A 6 -11.01 50.52 -30.62
CA HIS A 6 -12.26 50.96 -29.97
C HIS A 6 -13.01 49.73 -29.46
N LEU A 7 -12.93 49.50 -28.15
CA LEU A 7 -13.99 49.01 -27.25
C LEU A 7 -13.34 48.46 -25.97
N PHE A 8 -12.78 49.38 -25.19
CA PHE A 8 -12.57 49.21 -23.76
C PHE A 8 -13.31 50.35 -23.05
N ASN A 9 -13.89 50.00 -21.88
CA ASN A 9 -14.64 50.81 -20.91
C ASN A 9 -16.17 50.84 -21.06
N HIS A 10 -16.85 50.01 -20.27
CA HIS A 10 -17.39 50.49 -19.00
C HIS A 10 -17.66 49.33 -18.03
N GLN A 11 -17.03 49.40 -16.86
CA GLN A 11 -17.51 48.79 -15.62
C GLN A 11 -18.89 49.35 -15.29
N TYR A 12 -19.81 48.51 -14.82
CA TYR A 12 -20.56 48.81 -13.59
C TYR A 12 -20.93 47.49 -12.89
N LEU A 13 -20.62 47.51 -11.60
CA LEU A 13 -21.12 46.61 -10.56
C LEU A 13 -22.63 46.47 -10.66
N ASP A 14 -23.16 45.27 -10.44
CA ASP A 14 -24.45 45.19 -9.78
C ASP A 14 -24.48 44.09 -8.72
N SER A 15 -24.63 44.58 -7.50
CA SER A 15 -24.98 43.87 -6.28
C SER A 15 -26.33 43.17 -6.45
N SER A 16 -26.47 41.93 -6.00
CA SER A 16 -27.79 41.39 -5.64
C SER A 16 -27.80 40.96 -4.18
N SER A 17 -28.29 41.90 -3.38
CA SER A 17 -28.79 41.71 -2.04
C SER A 17 -30.07 40.86 -2.08
N ILE A 18 -30.15 39.86 -1.20
CA ILE A 18 -31.35 39.05 -1.00
C ILE A 18 -32.36 39.90 -0.21
N LYS A 19 -33.38 40.43 -0.92
CA LYS A 19 -34.59 40.99 -0.29
C LYS A 19 -35.57 39.86 0.03
N LEU A 20 -35.81 39.64 1.34
CA LEU A 20 -37.02 38.95 1.81
C LEU A 20 -38.25 39.73 1.33
N SER A 21 -39.19 39.04 0.66
CA SER A 21 -40.57 39.51 0.55
C SER A 21 -41.53 38.43 1.05
N LEU A 22 -42.32 38.81 2.06
CA LEU A 22 -43.52 38.11 2.50
C LEU A 22 -44.68 38.47 1.56
N ARG A 23 -45.41 37.46 1.05
CA ARG A 23 -46.90 37.44 1.05
C ARG A 23 -47.53 36.12 0.54
N ARG A 24 -48.22 35.46 1.47
CA ARG A 24 -49.56 34.80 1.45
C ARG A 24 -50.13 34.10 0.20
N LYS A 25 -50.48 32.82 0.48
CA LYS A 25 -51.71 32.04 0.17
C LYS A 25 -52.02 31.65 -1.29
N ARG A 26 -52.03 30.33 -1.52
CA ARG A 26 -53.19 29.61 -2.09
C ARG A 26 -53.24 28.16 -1.59
N LYS A 27 -54.40 27.78 -1.03
CA LYS A 27 -54.80 26.42 -0.62
C LYS A 27 -55.29 25.63 -1.84
N LEU A 28 -55.46 24.31 -1.63
CA LEU A 28 -56.01 23.25 -2.50
C LEU A 28 -55.02 22.60 -3.47
N THR A 29 -54.37 21.51 -3.02
CA THR A 29 -54.09 20.25 -3.77
C THR A 29 -53.27 19.23 -2.95
N ILE A 30 -53.55 19.06 -1.64
CA ILE A 30 -52.80 18.09 -0.79
C ILE A 30 -53.68 16.97 -0.20
N PHE A 31 -55.00 17.02 -0.40
CA PHE A 31 -55.90 15.99 0.18
C PHE A 31 -56.08 14.74 -0.70
N GLY A 32 -55.76 14.80 -2.01
CA GLY A 32 -55.93 13.66 -2.92
C GLY A 32 -54.76 12.65 -2.92
N LEU A 33 -53.53 13.10 -2.64
CA LEU A 33 -52.34 12.24 -2.68
C LEU A 33 -52.15 11.40 -1.41
N PHE A 34 -52.68 11.86 -0.27
CA PHE A 34 -52.63 11.10 0.99
C PHE A 34 -53.59 9.90 1.00
N LEU A 35 -54.74 10.01 0.31
CA LEU A 35 -55.73 8.93 0.26
C LEU A 35 -55.28 7.76 -0.63
N PHE A 36 -54.56 8.04 -1.72
CA PHE A 36 -53.97 7.00 -2.60
C PHE A 36 -52.81 6.25 -1.94
N SER A 37 -52.00 6.93 -1.13
CA SER A 37 -50.92 6.31 -0.35
C SER A 37 -51.44 5.31 0.69
N LEU A 38 -52.52 5.67 1.40
CA LEU A 38 -53.15 4.82 2.42
C LEU A 38 -53.83 3.57 1.83
N ILE A 39 -54.42 3.67 0.63
CA ILE A 39 -55.04 2.51 -0.04
C ILE A 39 -53.97 1.54 -0.58
N SER A 40 -52.84 2.05 -1.12
CA SER A 40 -51.71 1.20 -1.51
C SER A 40 -51.07 0.46 -0.32
N LEU A 41 -50.96 1.11 0.84
CA LEU A 41 -50.41 0.49 2.04
C LEU A 41 -51.30 -0.65 2.56
N MET A 42 -52.62 -0.49 2.49
CA MET A 42 -53.57 -1.54 2.90
C MET A 42 -53.57 -2.74 1.95
N ILE A 43 -53.37 -2.54 0.65
CA ILE A 43 -53.27 -3.64 -0.31
C ILE A 43 -51.98 -4.46 -0.08
N ILE A 44 -50.85 -3.81 0.25
CA ILE A 44 -49.58 -4.48 0.55
C ILE A 44 -49.67 -5.30 1.85
N ILE A 45 -50.33 -4.77 2.89
CA ILE A 45 -50.51 -5.48 4.16
C ILE A 45 -51.45 -6.70 3.99
N THR A 46 -52.47 -6.59 3.13
CA THR A 46 -53.40 -7.70 2.87
C THR A 46 -52.77 -8.78 1.98
N TYR A 47 -51.83 -8.42 1.09
CA TYR A 47 -51.09 -9.38 0.25
C TYR A 47 -49.95 -10.08 1.02
N SER A 48 -49.32 -9.39 1.97
CA SER A 48 -48.28 -9.93 2.86
C SER A 48 -48.81 -11.01 3.81
N ASN A 49 -50.04 -10.87 4.32
CA ASN A 49 -50.60 -11.82 5.29
C ASN A 49 -51.07 -13.16 4.70
N ASN A 50 -51.17 -13.30 3.37
CA ASN A 50 -51.72 -14.50 2.73
C ASN A 50 -50.71 -15.35 1.92
N ASN A 51 -49.42 -14.98 1.89
CA ASN A 51 -48.37 -15.80 1.29
C ASN A 51 -47.25 -16.10 2.29
N ILE A 52 -47.60 -16.79 3.37
CA ILE A 52 -46.66 -17.56 4.18
C ILE A 52 -46.30 -18.80 3.37
N LEU A 53 -45.10 -18.79 2.76
CA LEU A 53 -44.56 -19.95 2.04
C LEU A 53 -44.30 -21.12 3.01
N PRO A 54 -44.90 -22.30 2.79
CA PRO A 54 -44.40 -23.56 3.34
C PRO A 54 -43.26 -24.04 2.44
N GLY A 55 -42.03 -24.06 2.94
CA GLY A 55 -40.90 -24.43 2.08
C GLY A 55 -39.52 -24.28 2.71
N LEU A 56 -39.38 -24.57 4.00
CA LEU A 56 -38.08 -24.75 4.67
C LEU A 56 -38.04 -26.16 5.26
N SER A 57 -38.15 -27.15 4.38
CA SER A 57 -37.76 -28.53 4.67
C SER A 57 -37.12 -29.10 3.41
N ASN A 58 -35.85 -29.49 3.54
CA ASN A 58 -34.98 -30.09 2.52
C ASN A 58 -34.14 -29.10 1.68
N SER A 59 -33.14 -28.51 2.32
CA SER A 59 -31.80 -28.48 1.70
C SER A 59 -30.80 -28.96 2.75
N ASP A 60 -29.94 -29.90 2.36
CA ASP A 60 -29.09 -30.68 3.25
C ASP A 60 -28.10 -29.81 4.03
N TYR A 61 -28.50 -29.41 5.24
CA TYR A 61 -27.60 -28.86 6.25
C TYR A 61 -26.81 -30.00 6.89
N TYR A 62 -25.64 -30.31 6.34
CA TYR A 62 -24.61 -31.01 7.11
C TYR A 62 -24.06 -30.05 8.18
N SER A 63 -24.64 -30.12 9.37
CA SER A 63 -24.05 -29.56 10.59
C SER A 63 -22.84 -30.41 11.01
N SER A 64 -21.64 -29.87 10.87
CA SER A 64 -20.49 -30.35 11.65
C SER A 64 -20.40 -29.53 12.93
N SER A 65 -20.69 -30.19 14.05
CA SER A 65 -20.59 -29.68 15.42
C SER A 65 -19.15 -29.46 15.86
N SER A 66 -18.92 -28.30 16.50
CA SER A 66 -18.01 -27.99 17.62
C SER A 66 -16.55 -28.48 17.60
N THR A 67 -15.61 -27.52 17.62
CA THR A 67 -14.69 -27.33 18.76
C THR A 67 -14.05 -25.94 18.76
N SER A 68 -13.83 -25.44 19.98
CA SER A 68 -13.09 -24.25 20.41
C SER A 68 -11.73 -24.05 19.73
N SER A 69 -11.39 -22.79 19.41
CA SER A 69 -10.04 -22.18 19.35
C SER A 69 -8.82 -23.11 19.12
N SER A 70 -8.91 -24.00 18.15
CA SER A 70 -7.80 -24.79 17.65
C SER A 70 -7.61 -24.44 16.19
N SER A 71 -6.39 -24.10 15.81
CA SER A 71 -5.94 -24.03 14.40
C SER A 71 -6.63 -25.13 13.59
N SER A 72 -7.46 -24.75 12.62
CA SER A 72 -8.04 -25.73 11.69
C SER A 72 -6.92 -26.54 11.07
N THR A 73 -7.13 -27.83 10.89
CA THR A 73 -6.13 -28.66 10.24
C THR A 73 -5.95 -28.19 8.79
N SER A 74 -4.75 -28.31 8.23
CA SER A 74 -4.47 -27.88 6.85
C SER A 74 -5.43 -28.50 5.81
N LYS A 75 -5.97 -29.69 6.09
CA LYS A 75 -6.99 -30.36 5.27
C LYS A 75 -8.34 -29.64 5.31
N GLU A 76 -8.81 -29.23 6.49
CA GLU A 76 -10.08 -28.50 6.65
C GLU A 76 -10.01 -27.13 5.98
N GLU A 77 -8.88 -26.43 6.13
CA GLU A 77 -8.68 -25.18 5.43
C GLU A 77 -8.70 -25.35 3.91
N ASN A 78 -8.06 -26.40 3.37
CA ASN A 78 -8.07 -26.64 1.93
C ASN A 78 -9.48 -26.92 1.40
N LYS A 79 -10.27 -27.74 2.11
CA LYS A 79 -11.67 -28.00 1.74
C LYS A 79 -12.52 -26.72 1.79
N PHE A 80 -12.31 -25.86 2.78
CA PHE A 80 -13.03 -24.60 2.87
C PHE A 80 -12.59 -23.60 1.78
N GLN A 81 -11.31 -23.62 1.42
CA GLN A 81 -10.79 -22.82 0.31
C GLN A 81 -11.42 -23.21 -1.03
N GLU A 82 -11.60 -24.52 -1.28
CA GLU A 82 -12.31 -25.01 -2.46
C GLU A 82 -13.76 -24.50 -2.51
N LYS A 83 -14.44 -24.44 -1.36
CA LYS A 83 -15.79 -23.85 -1.26
C LYS A 83 -15.80 -22.37 -1.65
N ILE A 84 -14.83 -21.58 -1.19
CA ILE A 84 -14.71 -20.16 -1.56
C ILE A 84 -14.46 -20.03 -3.06
N HIS A 85 -13.53 -20.82 -3.60
CA HIS A 85 -13.22 -20.81 -5.02
C HIS A 85 -14.43 -21.20 -5.88
N GLN A 86 -15.17 -22.24 -5.48
CA GLN A 86 -16.41 -22.63 -6.15
C GLN A 86 -17.46 -21.52 -6.09
N HIS A 87 -17.62 -20.84 -4.94
CA HIS A 87 -18.53 -19.71 -4.80
C HIS A 87 -18.16 -18.56 -5.75
N GLN A 88 -16.89 -18.14 -5.75
CA GLN A 88 -16.37 -17.07 -6.60
C GLN A 88 -16.51 -17.37 -8.11
N THR A 89 -16.41 -18.63 -8.51
CA THR A 89 -16.48 -19.04 -9.92
C THR A 89 -17.90 -19.32 -10.41
N THR A 90 -18.75 -19.92 -9.57
CA THR A 90 -20.10 -20.37 -9.98
C THR A 90 -21.21 -19.37 -9.66
N LYS A 91 -20.96 -18.42 -8.76
CA LYS A 91 -21.95 -17.43 -8.31
C LYS A 91 -21.46 -15.99 -8.50
N PRO A 92 -21.17 -15.57 -9.75
CA PRO A 92 -20.68 -14.21 -10.01
C PRO A 92 -21.72 -13.18 -9.54
N GLY A 93 -21.24 -12.12 -8.89
CA GLY A 93 -22.11 -11.07 -8.35
C GLY A 93 -22.54 -11.29 -6.89
N LYS A 94 -22.48 -12.51 -6.35
CA LYS A 94 -22.81 -12.79 -4.94
C LYS A 94 -21.64 -12.42 -4.03
N ARG A 95 -21.94 -11.99 -2.80
CA ARG A 95 -20.93 -11.49 -1.88
C ARG A 95 -20.22 -12.61 -1.14
N THR A 96 -18.98 -12.33 -0.76
CA THR A 96 -18.22 -13.11 0.22
C THR A 96 -17.98 -12.23 1.45
N ILE A 97 -18.74 -12.46 2.52
CA ILE A 97 -18.74 -11.66 3.74
C ILE A 97 -17.84 -12.33 4.78
N ILE A 98 -16.80 -11.62 5.22
CA ILE A 98 -15.75 -12.15 6.07
C ILE A 98 -15.73 -11.41 7.41
N PHE A 99 -16.00 -12.14 8.48
CA PHE A 99 -15.83 -11.67 9.86
C PHE A 99 -14.41 -11.98 10.37
N PRO A 100 -13.83 -11.11 11.20
CA PRO A 100 -12.49 -11.31 11.73
C PRO A 100 -12.45 -12.51 12.68
N ASN A 101 -11.33 -13.22 12.75
CA ASN A 101 -11.21 -14.45 13.55
C ASN A 101 -11.44 -14.19 15.06
N ASN A 102 -11.10 -12.99 15.53
CA ASN A 102 -11.31 -12.52 16.90
C ASN A 102 -12.68 -11.87 17.13
N PHE A 103 -13.61 -11.97 16.19
CA PHE A 103 -14.97 -11.42 16.34
C PHE A 103 -15.62 -11.97 17.61
N ASN A 104 -15.78 -11.09 18.59
CA ASN A 104 -16.33 -11.39 19.91
C ASN A 104 -17.51 -10.46 20.15
N HIS A 105 -18.73 -11.00 20.12
CA HIS A 105 -19.91 -10.27 20.55
C HIS A 105 -20.42 -10.92 21.84
N HIS A 106 -20.51 -10.11 22.91
CA HIS A 106 -21.04 -10.52 24.21
C HIS A 106 -22.37 -11.28 23.98
N ASN A 107 -22.38 -12.58 24.32
CA ASN A 107 -23.45 -13.59 24.17
C ASN A 107 -23.29 -14.66 23.07
N HIS A 108 -22.23 -14.66 22.25
CA HIS A 108 -22.14 -15.64 21.15
C HIS A 108 -20.83 -16.43 21.10
N ASN A 109 -20.75 -17.50 21.88
CA ASN A 109 -19.82 -18.63 21.66
C ASN A 109 -20.24 -19.55 20.49
N GLY A 110 -21.17 -19.11 19.61
CA GLY A 110 -21.77 -19.95 18.57
C GLY A 110 -21.09 -19.82 17.20
N GLY A 111 -21.23 -20.86 16.37
CA GLY A 111 -20.66 -20.93 15.02
C GLY A 111 -21.32 -19.99 13.99
N ASP A 112 -21.02 -20.17 12.70
CA ASP A 112 -21.36 -19.27 11.59
C ASP A 112 -22.85 -18.81 11.53
N ARG A 113 -23.80 -19.58 12.10
CA ARG A 113 -25.23 -19.18 12.19
C ARG A 113 -25.46 -17.87 12.95
N ASN A 114 -24.65 -17.59 13.97
CA ASN A 114 -24.79 -16.36 14.76
C ASN A 114 -24.28 -15.13 13.99
N LEU A 115 -23.42 -15.32 12.98
CA LEU A 115 -22.93 -14.24 12.13
C LEU A 115 -24.04 -13.71 11.23
N VAL A 116 -24.88 -14.60 10.67
CA VAL A 116 -26.04 -14.22 9.86
C VAL A 116 -27.00 -13.36 10.68
N GLU A 117 -27.30 -13.78 11.91
CA GLU A 117 -28.19 -13.04 12.79
C GLU A 117 -27.61 -11.65 13.12
N TYR A 118 -26.34 -11.58 13.49
CA TYR A 118 -25.66 -10.30 13.75
C TYR A 118 -25.68 -9.38 12.53
N TYR A 119 -25.35 -9.91 11.36
CA TYR A 119 -25.29 -9.16 10.11
C TYR A 119 -26.66 -8.56 9.73
N VAL A 120 -27.72 -9.34 9.84
CA VAL A 120 -29.08 -8.89 9.47
C VAL A 120 -29.69 -8.01 10.55
N LYS A 121 -29.55 -8.37 11.84
CA LYS A 121 -30.25 -7.69 12.94
C LYS A 121 -29.46 -6.54 13.55
N ASN A 122 -28.16 -6.71 13.78
CA ASN A 122 -27.34 -5.71 14.47
C ASN A 122 -26.69 -4.72 13.49
N MET A 123 -26.29 -5.18 12.31
CA MET A 123 -25.76 -4.30 11.26
C MET A 123 -26.83 -3.77 10.31
N GLU A 124 -28.07 -4.27 10.41
CA GLU A 124 -29.21 -3.90 9.58
C GLU A 124 -28.92 -4.03 8.07
N GLN A 125 -28.12 -5.03 7.68
CA GLN A 125 -27.74 -5.28 6.30
C GLN A 125 -28.60 -6.41 5.70
N ALA A 126 -29.03 -6.22 4.44
CA ALA A 126 -29.70 -7.28 3.70
C ALA A 126 -28.69 -8.38 3.34
N LEU A 127 -29.11 -9.65 3.39
CA LEU A 127 -28.32 -10.81 3.01
C LEU A 127 -29.05 -11.61 1.93
N ASP A 128 -28.37 -11.86 0.80
CA ASP A 128 -28.89 -12.77 -0.22
C ASP A 128 -28.67 -14.22 0.26
N PRO A 129 -29.65 -15.15 0.10
CA PRO A 129 -29.49 -16.54 0.51
C PRO A 129 -28.28 -17.26 -0.12
N GLU A 130 -27.79 -16.75 -1.25
CA GLU A 130 -26.63 -17.27 -1.93
C GLU A 130 -25.30 -16.63 -1.51
N ASP A 131 -25.32 -15.55 -0.72
CA ASP A 131 -24.10 -14.93 -0.19
C ASP A 131 -23.33 -15.91 0.70
N LEU A 132 -22.00 -15.89 0.59
CA LEU A 132 -21.12 -16.69 1.44
C LEU A 132 -20.68 -15.87 2.64
N ILE A 133 -21.17 -16.20 3.83
CA ILE A 133 -20.79 -15.55 5.10
C ILE A 133 -20.00 -16.50 5.98
N TYR A 134 -18.86 -16.06 6.52
CA TYR A 134 -18.06 -16.86 7.43
C TYR A 134 -17.16 -16.02 8.33
N ARG A 135 -16.75 -16.60 9.46
CA ARG A 135 -15.62 -16.10 10.25
C ARG A 135 -14.32 -16.71 9.74
N ASN A 136 -13.29 -15.88 9.59
CA ASN A 136 -11.99 -16.33 9.11
C ASN A 136 -11.44 -17.49 9.98
N ARG A 137 -10.85 -18.45 9.28
CA ARG A 137 -10.21 -19.65 9.83
C ARG A 137 -8.87 -19.97 9.18
N PHE A 138 -8.34 -19.08 8.33
CA PHE A 138 -7.12 -19.32 7.57
C PHE A 138 -5.91 -18.69 8.25
N THR A 139 -4.82 -19.44 8.23
CA THR A 139 -3.48 -18.89 8.46
C THR A 139 -2.81 -18.53 7.13
N TYR A 140 -1.76 -17.73 7.21
CA TYR A 140 -0.91 -17.43 6.05
C TYR A 140 -0.39 -18.74 5.42
N LYS A 141 -0.30 -18.77 4.09
CA LYS A 141 0.22 -19.91 3.34
C LYS A 141 1.30 -19.46 2.37
N LEU A 142 2.49 -20.04 2.50
CA LEU A 142 3.54 -19.87 1.49
C LEU A 142 3.16 -20.57 0.18
N PRO A 143 3.35 -19.92 -0.98
CA PRO A 143 3.15 -20.57 -2.26
C PRO A 143 4.22 -21.63 -2.50
N THR A 144 3.84 -22.69 -3.20
CA THR A 144 4.79 -23.73 -3.63
C THR A 144 5.31 -23.38 -5.00
N ILE A 145 6.49 -22.75 -5.05
CA ILE A 145 7.12 -22.26 -6.28
C ILE A 145 8.60 -22.65 -6.32
N PRO A 146 9.20 -22.78 -7.52
CA PRO A 146 10.63 -23.03 -7.67
C PRO A 146 11.44 -21.78 -7.28
N TYR A 147 12.66 -22.02 -6.81
CA TYR A 147 13.63 -20.98 -6.45
C TYR A 147 14.96 -21.24 -7.15
N ASN A 148 15.67 -20.17 -7.51
CA ASN A 148 17.00 -20.22 -8.12
C ASN A 148 18.00 -19.47 -7.24
N GLU A 149 19.21 -19.99 -7.09
CA GLU A 149 20.27 -19.33 -6.33
C GLU A 149 20.61 -17.96 -6.93
N GLN A 150 20.75 -16.96 -6.07
CA GLN A 150 21.14 -15.60 -6.39
C GLN A 150 22.26 -15.16 -5.44
N THR A 151 23.11 -14.27 -5.93
CA THR A 151 24.24 -13.74 -5.19
C THR A 151 24.09 -12.23 -5.08
N ILE A 152 24.22 -11.69 -3.86
CA ILE A 152 24.11 -10.25 -3.60
C ILE A 152 25.41 -9.75 -3.00
N GLU A 153 26.05 -8.79 -3.67
CA GLU A 153 27.21 -8.07 -3.13
C GLU A 153 26.73 -6.87 -2.28
N MET A 154 27.24 -6.78 -1.06
CA MET A 154 26.86 -5.79 -0.05
C MET A 154 28.07 -5.11 0.57
N PHE A 155 27.91 -3.85 0.96
CA PHE A 155 28.96 -3.05 1.57
C PHE A 155 28.55 -2.67 2.99
N ASN A 156 29.40 -3.00 3.97
CA ASN A 156 29.22 -2.56 5.35
C ASN A 156 29.57 -1.07 5.50
N ASP A 157 29.18 -0.45 6.62
CA ASP A 157 29.48 0.96 6.94
C ASP A 157 30.98 1.31 7.07
N GLY A 158 31.86 0.31 7.10
CA GLY A 158 33.30 0.48 7.27
C GLY A 158 33.65 1.04 8.65
N GLY A 159 34.61 1.96 8.71
CA GLY A 159 34.89 2.76 9.90
C GLY A 159 34.84 4.24 9.59
N ASP A 160 34.97 5.10 10.60
CA ASP A 160 34.84 6.55 10.43
C ASP A 160 35.93 7.16 9.51
N ASN A 161 37.05 6.44 9.30
CA ASN A 161 38.13 6.83 8.39
C ASN A 161 38.09 6.12 7.03
N SER A 162 37.01 5.40 6.72
CA SER A 162 36.84 4.74 5.42
C SER A 162 36.78 5.75 4.28
N ASN A 163 37.17 5.31 3.08
CA ASN A 163 37.07 6.08 1.85
C ASN A 163 36.74 5.16 0.66
N ILE A 164 36.58 5.73 -0.54
CA ILE A 164 36.19 4.98 -1.75
C ILE A 164 37.18 3.88 -2.16
N ASP A 165 38.45 3.97 -1.77
CA ASP A 165 39.46 2.96 -2.09
C ASP A 165 39.36 1.75 -1.16
N THR A 166 38.64 1.90 -0.05
CA THR A 166 38.39 0.81 0.92
C THR A 166 37.20 -0.08 0.55
N CYS A 167 36.46 0.21 -0.54
CA CYS A 167 35.29 -0.58 -0.95
C CYS A 167 35.53 -2.11 -1.02
N PRO A 168 36.66 -2.63 -1.55
CA PRO A 168 36.90 -4.08 -1.57
C PRO A 168 36.97 -4.71 -0.18
N LYS A 169 37.41 -3.97 0.85
CA LYS A 169 37.46 -4.45 2.24
C LYS A 169 36.11 -4.39 2.93
N MET A 170 35.23 -3.52 2.46
CA MET A 170 33.86 -3.34 2.96
C MET A 170 32.87 -4.29 2.28
N SER A 171 33.26 -4.87 1.14
CA SER A 171 32.44 -5.78 0.34
C SER A 171 32.33 -7.15 1.01
N THR A 172 31.10 -7.66 1.05
CA THR A 172 30.78 -9.05 1.39
C THR A 172 29.72 -9.56 0.44
N THR A 173 29.63 -10.88 0.30
CA THR A 173 28.68 -11.50 -0.61
C THR A 173 27.81 -12.47 0.16
N ILE A 174 26.49 -12.33 -0.01
CA ILE A 174 25.50 -13.26 0.55
C ILE A 174 24.84 -14.07 -0.56
N LYS A 175 24.45 -15.30 -0.22
CA LYS A 175 23.69 -16.19 -1.09
C LYS A 175 22.25 -16.31 -0.60
N ILE A 176 21.32 -16.16 -1.52
CA ILE A 176 19.87 -16.31 -1.29
C ILE A 176 19.28 -17.10 -2.46
N GLU A 177 17.99 -17.42 -2.42
CA GLU A 177 17.28 -17.94 -3.58
C GLU A 177 16.09 -17.02 -3.92
N SER A 178 15.77 -16.86 -5.20
CA SER A 178 14.60 -16.08 -5.65
C SER A 178 13.68 -16.89 -6.57
N SER A 179 12.39 -16.60 -6.52
CA SER A 179 11.42 -17.15 -7.46
C SER A 179 11.39 -16.36 -8.77
N SER A 180 10.79 -16.94 -9.81
CA SER A 180 10.30 -16.17 -10.95
C SER A 180 9.22 -15.17 -10.52
N VAL A 181 9.00 -14.17 -11.38
CA VAL A 181 7.98 -13.14 -11.18
C VAL A 181 6.57 -13.71 -11.33
N ILE A 182 5.66 -13.33 -10.43
CA ILE A 182 4.24 -13.66 -10.51
C ILE A 182 3.45 -12.36 -10.70
N ASN A 183 2.78 -12.21 -11.84
CA ASN A 183 1.96 -11.04 -12.13
C ASN A 183 0.62 -11.07 -11.37
N LYS A 184 0.21 -9.91 -10.87
CA LYS A 184 -1.02 -9.65 -10.10
C LYS A 184 -1.76 -8.41 -10.59
N ASN A 185 -1.54 -8.01 -11.85
CA ASN A 185 -2.41 -7.01 -12.46
C ASN A 185 -3.85 -7.52 -12.49
N GLY A 186 -4.80 -6.64 -12.20
CA GLY A 186 -6.23 -6.90 -12.36
C GLY A 186 -6.67 -6.67 -13.80
N ASP A 187 -7.89 -7.13 -14.12
CA ASP A 187 -8.52 -6.86 -15.41
C ASP A 187 -8.97 -5.39 -15.48
N LEU A 188 -8.14 -4.54 -16.11
CA LEU A 188 -8.41 -3.11 -16.26
C LEU A 188 -9.77 -2.81 -16.93
N LYS A 189 -10.20 -3.62 -17.90
CA LYS A 189 -11.50 -3.41 -18.56
C LYS A 189 -12.64 -3.63 -17.57
N LYS A 190 -12.56 -4.70 -16.78
CA LYS A 190 -13.54 -4.99 -15.72
C LYS A 190 -13.55 -3.88 -14.67
N ILE A 191 -12.39 -3.50 -14.15
CA ILE A 191 -12.25 -2.48 -13.10
C ILE A 191 -12.86 -1.15 -13.53
N LEU A 192 -12.47 -0.66 -14.70
CA LEU A 192 -12.93 0.63 -15.20
C LEU A 192 -14.40 0.60 -15.60
N LYS A 193 -14.92 -0.56 -16.03
CA LYS A 193 -16.34 -0.73 -16.33
C LYS A 193 -17.16 -0.68 -15.05
N THR A 194 -16.72 -1.33 -13.98
CA THR A 194 -17.34 -1.22 -12.66
C THR A 194 -17.33 0.23 -12.18
N PHE A 195 -16.20 0.92 -12.26
CA PHE A 195 -16.10 2.33 -11.84
C PHE A 195 -17.07 3.26 -12.60
N LEU A 196 -17.23 3.04 -13.91
CA LEU A 196 -18.19 3.74 -14.75
C LEU A 196 -19.65 3.42 -14.37
N GLN A 197 -19.95 2.16 -14.06
CA GLN A 197 -21.31 1.69 -13.79
C GLN A 197 -21.81 1.99 -12.37
N GLU A 198 -20.91 2.03 -11.38
CA GLU A 198 -21.24 2.41 -10.01
C GLU A 198 -21.77 3.85 -9.92
N ASP A 199 -21.37 4.72 -10.85
CA ASP A 199 -21.80 6.12 -10.94
C ASP A 199 -21.67 6.86 -9.58
N SER A 200 -20.61 6.50 -8.85
CA SER A 200 -20.35 6.99 -7.50
C SER A 200 -20.09 8.50 -7.50
N PHE A 201 -20.21 9.15 -6.34
CA PHE A 201 -19.84 10.57 -6.23
C PHE A 201 -18.39 10.80 -6.68
N TYR A 202 -17.50 9.83 -6.39
CA TYR A 202 -16.07 9.91 -6.69
C TYR A 202 -15.82 9.76 -8.19
N TYR A 203 -16.52 8.85 -8.87
CA TYR A 203 -16.48 8.76 -10.33
C TYR A 203 -16.93 10.07 -10.98
N LYS A 204 -18.09 10.61 -10.56
CA LYS A 204 -18.64 11.87 -11.08
C LYS A 204 -17.64 13.01 -10.96
N GLU A 205 -17.05 13.15 -9.78
CA GLU A 205 -16.04 14.16 -9.49
C GLU A 205 -14.81 14.07 -10.42
N LEU A 206 -14.32 12.86 -10.70
CA LEU A 206 -13.06 12.64 -11.42
C LEU A 206 -13.23 12.43 -12.93
N SER A 207 -14.41 12.06 -13.39
CA SER A 207 -14.73 11.83 -14.80
C SER A 207 -14.28 12.93 -15.78
N PRO A 208 -14.24 14.24 -15.43
CA PRO A 208 -13.72 15.26 -16.33
C PRO A 208 -12.25 15.07 -16.75
N PHE A 209 -11.47 14.29 -16.00
CA PHE A 209 -10.06 14.02 -16.31
C PHE A 209 -9.84 12.89 -17.33
N PHE A 210 -10.87 12.08 -17.59
CA PHE A 210 -10.84 10.96 -18.54
C PHE A 210 -12.16 10.90 -19.34
N PRO A 211 -12.50 11.96 -20.09
CA PRO A 211 -13.79 12.09 -20.78
C PRO A 211 -14.02 10.99 -21.84
N ASP A 212 -12.93 10.46 -22.41
CA ASP A 212 -12.96 9.46 -23.47
C ASP A 212 -13.06 8.01 -22.93
N LEU A 213 -13.25 7.79 -21.63
CA LEU A 213 -13.30 6.43 -21.06
C LEU A 213 -14.32 5.53 -21.76
N LYS A 214 -15.52 6.05 -22.07
CA LYS A 214 -16.54 5.30 -22.81
C LYS A 214 -16.07 4.94 -24.22
N LYS A 215 -15.48 5.91 -24.93
CA LYS A 215 -14.91 5.70 -26.26
C LYS A 215 -13.80 4.64 -26.24
N HIS A 216 -12.96 4.62 -25.20
CA HIS A 216 -11.91 3.60 -25.06
C HIS A 216 -12.47 2.18 -24.90
N PHE A 217 -13.67 2.02 -24.33
CA PHE A 217 -14.36 0.74 -24.34
C PHE A 217 -14.89 0.38 -25.72
N ASP A 218 -15.55 1.33 -26.40
CA ASP A 218 -16.14 1.11 -27.72
C ASP A 218 -15.09 0.75 -28.78
N GLU A 219 -13.87 1.32 -28.68
CA GLU A 219 -12.75 1.09 -29.60
C GLU A 219 -11.76 0.00 -29.15
N ASP A 220 -12.00 -0.62 -27.99
CA ASP A 220 -11.09 -1.59 -27.34
C ASP A 220 -9.66 -1.07 -27.10
N THR A 221 -9.53 0.20 -26.72
CA THR A 221 -8.24 0.89 -26.54
C THR A 221 -7.85 1.13 -25.07
N ILE A 222 -8.55 0.53 -24.11
CA ILE A 222 -8.25 0.67 -22.66
C ILE A 222 -6.76 0.48 -22.35
N ASN A 223 -6.14 -0.58 -22.86
CA ASN A 223 -4.73 -0.91 -22.59
C ASN A 223 -3.72 0.03 -23.25
N LYS A 224 -4.17 0.99 -24.07
CA LYS A 224 -3.32 2.06 -24.64
C LYS A 224 -3.30 3.32 -23.77
N HIS A 225 -4.29 3.47 -22.90
CA HIS A 225 -4.51 4.70 -22.12
C HIS A 225 -4.45 4.48 -20.61
N TRP A 226 -4.66 3.24 -20.15
CA TRP A 226 -4.71 2.87 -18.75
C TRP A 226 -3.66 1.82 -18.41
N TYR A 227 -2.99 2.05 -17.28
CA TYR A 227 -1.93 1.17 -16.79
C TYR A 227 -2.08 0.95 -15.29
N GLN A 228 -1.68 -0.22 -14.81
CA GLN A 228 -1.67 -0.56 -13.40
C GLN A 228 -0.28 -0.99 -12.95
N PHE A 229 0.22 -0.36 -11.88
CA PHE A 229 1.55 -0.61 -11.33
C PHE A 229 1.65 -0.15 -9.87
N ILE A 230 2.80 -0.34 -9.22
CA ILE A 230 3.05 -0.02 -7.81
C ILE A 230 2.13 -0.81 -6.88
N GLY A 231 2.27 -2.13 -6.89
CA GLY A 231 1.60 -2.98 -5.90
C GLY A 231 2.28 -2.92 -4.54
N SER A 232 1.53 -2.75 -3.47
CA SER A 232 1.96 -2.95 -2.08
C SER A 232 0.86 -3.71 -1.36
N THR A 233 1.18 -4.59 -0.41
CA THR A 233 0.17 -5.47 0.18
C THR A 233 0.52 -5.86 1.60
N VAL A 234 -0.52 -6.19 2.38
CA VAL A 234 -0.42 -6.72 3.74
C VAL A 234 -1.28 -7.98 3.85
N TRP A 235 -0.83 -8.94 4.66
CA TRP A 235 -1.66 -10.06 5.08
C TRP A 235 -2.55 -9.62 6.25
N LEU A 236 -3.86 -9.61 6.04
CA LEU A 236 -4.83 -9.33 7.09
C LEU A 236 -5.11 -10.62 7.87
N GLU A 237 -4.31 -10.92 8.89
CA GLU A 237 -4.39 -12.18 9.65
C GLU A 237 -5.79 -12.46 10.20
N GLN A 238 -6.46 -11.41 10.67
CA GLN A 238 -7.82 -11.51 11.20
C GLN A 238 -8.83 -11.97 10.14
N TYR A 239 -8.60 -11.71 8.86
CA TYR A 239 -9.52 -12.00 7.76
C TYR A 239 -9.06 -13.12 6.83
N GLY A 240 -7.79 -13.52 6.90
CA GLY A 240 -7.25 -14.63 6.12
C GLY A 240 -7.09 -14.29 4.64
N VAL A 241 -6.80 -13.03 4.33
CA VAL A 241 -6.68 -12.51 2.96
C VAL A 241 -5.51 -11.54 2.84
N HIS A 242 -4.98 -11.40 1.62
CA HIS A 242 -4.06 -10.33 1.27
C HIS A 242 -4.86 -9.12 0.79
N LEU A 243 -4.61 -7.94 1.38
CA LEU A 243 -5.12 -6.67 0.87
C LEU A 243 -3.98 -5.98 0.12
N MET A 244 -4.20 -5.68 -1.15
CA MET A 244 -3.22 -5.03 -2.02
C MET A 244 -3.73 -3.66 -2.47
N VAL A 245 -2.87 -2.64 -2.38
CA VAL A 245 -3.06 -1.37 -3.07
C VAL A 245 -2.20 -1.34 -4.32
N SER A 246 -2.74 -0.78 -5.40
CA SER A 246 -2.00 -0.48 -6.62
C SER A 246 -2.42 0.88 -7.18
N ARG A 247 -1.62 1.42 -8.11
CA ARG A 247 -1.99 2.62 -8.88
C ARG A 247 -2.62 2.21 -10.18
N ILE A 248 -3.75 2.82 -10.51
CA ILE A 248 -4.30 2.85 -11.87
C ILE A 248 -4.12 4.26 -12.39
N ILE A 249 -3.38 4.42 -13.49
CA ILE A 249 -3.16 5.72 -14.13
C ILE A 249 -3.92 5.83 -15.43
N TYR A 250 -4.39 7.05 -15.71
CA TYR A 250 -4.88 7.46 -17.02
C TYR A 250 -3.82 8.31 -17.73
N THR A 251 -3.63 8.06 -19.03
CA THR A 251 -2.67 8.74 -19.89
C THR A 251 -3.29 9.06 -21.25
N GLU A 252 -2.85 10.15 -21.86
CA GLU A 252 -3.26 10.48 -23.24
C GLU A 252 -2.35 9.87 -24.30
N LYS A 253 -1.10 9.58 -23.95
CA LYS A 253 -0.06 9.15 -24.90
C LYS A 253 0.50 7.78 -24.54
N ASP A 254 1.18 7.71 -23.39
CA ASP A 254 1.86 6.52 -22.91
C ASP A 254 2.01 6.57 -21.37
N GLN A 255 2.42 5.45 -20.79
CA GLN A 255 2.61 5.26 -19.35
C GLN A 255 3.54 6.28 -18.67
N GLY A 256 4.45 6.93 -19.42
CA GLY A 256 5.39 7.93 -18.91
C GLY A 256 4.79 9.33 -18.71
N SER A 257 3.58 9.57 -19.23
CA SER A 257 2.92 10.88 -19.17
C SER A 257 1.52 10.79 -18.51
N PRO A 258 1.45 10.42 -17.22
CA PRO A 258 0.16 10.28 -16.54
C PRO A 258 -0.54 11.62 -16.34
N LYS A 259 -1.86 11.61 -16.51
CA LYS A 259 -2.75 12.74 -16.19
C LYS A 259 -3.37 12.62 -14.82
N PHE A 260 -3.84 11.42 -14.48
CA PHE A 260 -4.50 11.14 -13.21
C PHE A 260 -4.08 9.79 -12.69
N SER A 261 -4.02 9.65 -11.36
CA SER A 261 -3.72 8.39 -10.67
C SER A 261 -4.73 8.09 -9.58
N LEU A 262 -5.24 6.87 -9.59
CA LEU A 262 -6.21 6.33 -8.64
C LEU A 262 -5.55 5.23 -7.80
N ALA A 263 -5.94 5.12 -6.53
CA ALA A 263 -5.63 3.94 -5.72
C ALA A 263 -6.69 2.87 -5.98
N TYR A 264 -6.25 1.66 -6.32
CA TYR A 264 -7.11 0.50 -6.46
C TYR A 264 -6.76 -0.54 -5.39
N LEU A 265 -7.77 -0.99 -4.66
CA LEU A 265 -7.65 -1.94 -3.56
C LEU A 265 -8.19 -3.31 -4.02
N GLN A 266 -7.34 -4.32 -4.02
CA GLN A 266 -7.64 -5.70 -4.39
C GLN A 266 -7.55 -6.61 -3.17
N ILE A 267 -8.41 -7.63 -3.12
CA ILE A 267 -8.31 -8.72 -2.14
C ILE A 267 -7.90 -10.00 -2.86
N PHE A 268 -6.92 -10.70 -2.29
CA PHE A 268 -6.54 -12.04 -2.70
C PHE A 268 -6.73 -13.03 -1.56
N ASP A 269 -7.17 -14.24 -1.89
CA ASP A 269 -7.20 -15.35 -0.95
C ASP A 269 -5.79 -15.81 -0.55
N LYS A 270 -5.70 -16.77 0.38
CA LYS A 270 -4.40 -17.34 0.83
C LYS A 270 -3.58 -18.04 -0.27
N ASN A 271 -4.17 -18.31 -1.43
CA ASN A 271 -3.52 -18.90 -2.60
C ASN A 271 -3.21 -17.84 -3.69
N TRP A 272 -3.29 -16.55 -3.35
CA TRP A 272 -3.08 -15.44 -4.26
C TRP A 272 -4.03 -15.43 -5.47
N GLN A 273 -5.25 -15.94 -5.30
CA GLN A 273 -6.35 -15.76 -6.27
C GLN A 273 -7.13 -14.50 -5.91
N GLU A 274 -7.32 -13.61 -6.88
CA GLU A 274 -8.13 -12.41 -6.68
C GLU A 274 -9.58 -12.80 -6.38
N MET A 275 -10.21 -12.11 -5.44
CA MET A 275 -11.60 -12.32 -5.04
C MET A 275 -12.42 -11.06 -5.35
N ASP A 276 -13.63 -11.26 -5.88
CA ASP A 276 -14.58 -10.19 -6.15
C ASP A 276 -15.70 -10.14 -5.09
N ASN A 277 -16.34 -8.97 -4.97
CA ASN A 277 -17.47 -8.71 -4.09
C ASN A 277 -17.23 -9.22 -2.65
N VAL A 278 -16.04 -8.95 -2.14
CA VAL A 278 -15.65 -9.29 -0.77
C VAL A 278 -16.06 -8.17 0.16
N GLU A 279 -16.78 -8.52 1.21
CA GLU A 279 -17.19 -7.60 2.26
C GLU A 279 -16.45 -7.96 3.55
N LEU A 280 -15.56 -7.09 4.01
CA LEU A 280 -14.89 -7.26 5.30
C LEU A 280 -15.70 -6.56 6.39
N ILE A 281 -15.95 -7.26 7.50
CA ILE A 281 -16.61 -6.70 8.67
C ILE A 281 -15.55 -6.19 9.65
N VAL A 282 -15.34 -4.87 9.67
CA VAL A 282 -14.19 -4.23 10.31
C VAL A 282 -14.58 -3.47 11.59
N PRO A 283 -13.65 -3.32 12.56
CA PRO A 283 -13.84 -2.47 13.73
C PRO A 283 -14.31 -1.05 13.38
N ASN A 284 -15.21 -0.51 14.19
CA ASN A 284 -15.72 0.85 14.08
C ASN A 284 -15.84 1.49 15.47
N PRO A 285 -14.75 2.08 16.00
CA PRO A 285 -14.72 2.66 17.34
C PRO A 285 -15.70 3.84 17.51
N SER A 286 -16.10 4.53 16.43
CA SER A 286 -17.08 5.62 16.46
C SER A 286 -18.49 5.13 16.83
N LYS A 287 -18.81 3.85 16.63
CA LYS A 287 -20.04 3.22 17.12
C LYS A 287 -19.74 2.54 18.47
N LYS A 288 -19.80 3.29 19.58
CA LYS A 288 -19.77 2.68 20.92
C LYS A 288 -20.96 1.74 21.06
N ILE A 289 -20.75 0.55 21.62
CA ILE A 289 -21.87 -0.35 21.97
C ILE A 289 -22.61 0.31 23.15
N ASN A 290 -23.94 0.44 23.04
CA ASN A 290 -24.81 1.03 24.06
C ASN A 290 -24.95 0.17 25.33
N SER A 291 -24.00 -0.72 25.64
CA SER A 291 -24.00 -1.48 26.87
C SER A 291 -23.55 -0.58 28.01
N ILE A 292 -24.51 -0.18 28.84
CA ILE A 292 -24.41 0.77 29.95
C ILE A 292 -23.35 0.43 31.03
N ASN A 293 -22.64 -0.71 30.96
CA ASN A 293 -21.72 -1.17 32.01
C ASN A 293 -20.35 -1.69 31.54
N SER A 294 -19.73 -1.17 30.47
CA SER A 294 -18.41 -1.65 29.99
C SER A 294 -17.25 -0.65 30.18
N ILE A 295 -17.28 0.14 31.25
CA ILE A 295 -16.06 0.76 31.81
C ILE A 295 -15.66 0.00 33.08
N GLU A 296 -15.62 -1.33 33.01
CA GLU A 296 -14.79 -2.11 33.93
C GLU A 296 -13.78 -2.90 33.11
N LYS A 297 -12.50 -2.57 33.35
CA LYS A 297 -11.30 -3.17 32.79
C LYS A 297 -11.24 -4.66 33.13
N ASN A 298 -11.96 -5.50 32.41
CA ASN A 298 -11.75 -6.95 32.44
C ASN A 298 -10.84 -7.35 31.27
N GLY A 299 -9.53 -7.34 31.52
CA GLY A 299 -8.55 -8.06 30.68
C GLY A 299 -8.08 -7.38 29.39
N GLY A 300 -8.35 -6.10 29.17
CA GLY A 300 -7.80 -5.34 28.02
C GLY A 300 -8.57 -5.47 26.70
N HIS A 301 -9.83 -5.92 26.73
CA HIS A 301 -10.71 -5.88 25.56
C HIS A 301 -11.48 -4.55 25.51
N TYR A 302 -11.28 -3.78 24.44
CA TYR A 302 -12.10 -2.61 24.12
C TYR A 302 -13.36 -3.06 23.38
N ASP A 303 -14.52 -2.53 23.79
CA ASP A 303 -15.79 -2.82 23.13
C ASP A 303 -16.09 -1.74 22.07
N TYR A 304 -16.05 -2.14 20.79
CA TYR A 304 -16.35 -1.29 19.64
C TYR A 304 -17.32 -1.99 18.70
N GLY A 305 -18.15 -1.21 18.01
CA GLY A 305 -19.03 -1.71 16.95
C GLY A 305 -18.25 -2.15 15.71
N TYR A 306 -18.98 -2.67 14.72
CA TYR A 306 -18.42 -3.08 13.43
C TYR A 306 -19.11 -2.35 12.27
N LYS A 307 -18.46 -2.31 11.11
CA LYS A 307 -19.02 -1.84 9.84
C LYS A 307 -18.53 -2.68 8.67
N SER A 308 -19.19 -2.58 7.53
CA SER A 308 -18.79 -3.24 6.30
C SER A 308 -17.86 -2.36 5.44
N VAL A 309 -16.90 -3.00 4.78
CA VAL A 309 -16.06 -2.38 3.74
C VAL A 309 -15.96 -3.35 2.56
N LEU A 310 -16.23 -2.86 1.36
CA LEU A 310 -16.31 -3.67 0.13
C LEU A 310 -15.02 -3.60 -0.68
N TYR A 311 -14.68 -4.72 -1.30
CA TYR A 311 -13.52 -4.91 -2.17
C TYR A 311 -13.86 -5.84 -3.36
N PRO A 312 -13.11 -5.75 -4.47
CA PRO A 312 -12.13 -4.70 -4.75
C PRO A 312 -12.81 -3.35 -5.02
N THR A 313 -12.07 -2.24 -4.87
CA THR A 313 -12.65 -0.90 -5.07
C THR A 313 -11.59 0.15 -5.42
N ILE A 314 -11.98 1.20 -6.14
CA ILE A 314 -11.16 2.42 -6.26
C ILE A 314 -11.33 3.20 -4.97
N ALA A 315 -10.23 3.40 -4.25
CA ALA A 315 -10.24 4.06 -2.96
C ALA A 315 -10.67 5.53 -3.11
N HIS A 316 -11.72 5.93 -2.39
CA HIS A 316 -12.22 7.31 -2.35
C HIS A 316 -11.29 8.22 -1.53
N ILE A 317 -10.04 8.36 -1.97
CA ILE A 317 -9.04 9.22 -1.34
C ILE A 317 -9.29 10.66 -1.80
N PRO A 318 -9.40 11.63 -0.88
CA PRO A 318 -9.55 13.02 -1.28
C PRO A 318 -8.23 13.49 -1.90
N VAL A 319 -8.31 14.04 -3.12
CA VAL A 319 -7.16 14.56 -3.87
C VAL A 319 -7.45 15.95 -4.38
N TYR A 320 -6.42 16.79 -4.44
CA TYR A 320 -6.53 18.10 -5.03
C TYR A 320 -6.61 17.93 -6.54
N HIS A 321 -7.55 18.65 -7.16
CA HIS A 321 -7.68 18.65 -8.61
C HIS A 321 -8.33 19.95 -9.09
N ASN A 322 -8.18 20.24 -10.39
CA ASN A 322 -8.86 21.37 -11.02
C ASN A 322 -9.24 20.97 -12.46
N SER A 323 -10.51 20.66 -12.67
CA SER A 323 -11.05 20.25 -13.97
C SER A 323 -10.96 21.35 -15.04
N LYS A 324 -10.73 22.61 -14.66
CA LYS A 324 -10.47 23.71 -15.62
C LYS A 324 -9.02 23.74 -16.10
N GLN A 325 -8.12 22.96 -15.48
CA GLN A 325 -6.69 22.94 -15.79
C GLN A 325 -6.18 21.50 -15.98
N ILE A 326 -6.53 20.90 -17.11
CA ILE A 326 -6.20 19.49 -17.42
C ILE A 326 -4.84 19.37 -18.15
N GLY A 327 -4.30 20.47 -18.67
CA GLY A 327 -3.04 20.48 -19.42
C GLY A 327 -1.79 20.64 -18.53
N GLY A 328 -0.77 19.79 -18.76
CA GLY A 328 0.57 19.94 -18.17
C GLY A 328 0.67 19.67 -16.67
N ARG A 329 -0.35 19.05 -16.07
CA ARG A 329 -0.38 18.71 -14.65
C ARG A 329 -0.78 17.26 -14.45
N PHE A 330 -0.13 16.64 -13.46
CA PHE A 330 -0.47 15.33 -12.95
C PHE A 330 -1.30 15.50 -11.66
N TYR A 331 -2.36 14.72 -11.54
CA TYR A 331 -3.27 14.71 -10.40
C TYR A 331 -3.43 13.32 -9.78
N GLY A 332 -3.94 13.30 -8.55
CA GLY A 332 -4.15 12.07 -7.81
C GLY A 332 -2.94 11.64 -6.98
N ILE A 333 -3.03 10.42 -6.44
CA ILE A 333 -2.03 9.92 -5.49
C ILE A 333 -0.78 9.37 -6.20
N GLU A 334 0.33 9.32 -5.48
CA GLU A 334 1.60 8.76 -5.95
C GLU A 334 2.18 7.80 -4.93
N ASP A 335 2.80 6.74 -5.46
CA ASP A 335 3.58 5.74 -4.74
C ASP A 335 2.91 5.19 -3.46
N PRO A 336 1.65 4.71 -3.51
CA PRO A 336 0.96 4.22 -2.33
C PRO A 336 1.64 2.97 -1.75
N ARG A 337 1.80 2.97 -0.44
CA ARG A 337 2.25 1.84 0.38
C ARG A 337 1.14 1.50 1.37
N ILE A 338 0.81 0.22 1.53
CA ILE A 338 -0.12 -0.23 2.56
C ILE A 338 0.66 -0.90 3.68
N VAL A 339 0.36 -0.52 4.93
CA VAL A 339 1.03 -1.03 6.13
C VAL A 339 0.00 -1.25 7.23
N LEU A 340 0.31 -2.14 8.18
CA LEU A 340 -0.52 -2.37 9.36
C LEU A 340 -0.01 -1.56 10.55
N ILE A 341 -0.89 -0.75 11.12
CA ILE A 341 -0.66 -0.08 12.41
C ILE A 341 -1.46 -0.77 13.51
N LYS A 342 -0.88 -0.89 14.69
CA LYS A 342 -1.59 -1.34 15.89
C LYS A 342 -2.23 -0.13 16.54
N THR A 343 -3.56 -0.15 16.66
CA THR A 343 -4.35 0.95 17.22
C THR A 343 -4.33 0.96 18.75
N SER A 344 -4.69 2.09 19.36
CA SER A 344 -4.86 2.21 20.82
C SER A 344 -5.94 1.24 21.36
N PHE A 345 -6.92 0.88 20.53
CA PHE A 345 -7.97 -0.11 20.80
C PHE A 345 -7.52 -1.57 20.67
N GLY A 346 -6.25 -1.81 20.34
CA GLY A 346 -5.63 -3.15 20.34
C GLY A 346 -5.82 -3.98 19.07
N TYR A 347 -6.53 -3.48 18.06
CA TYR A 347 -6.62 -4.13 16.75
C TYR A 347 -5.64 -3.54 15.73
N GLU A 348 -5.32 -4.31 14.69
CA GLU A 348 -4.51 -3.85 13.56
C GLU A 348 -5.39 -3.20 12.49
N GLU A 349 -4.99 -2.03 12.00
CA GLU A 349 -5.68 -1.27 10.96
C GLU A 349 -4.76 -1.06 9.75
N PRO A 350 -5.21 -1.37 8.52
CA PRO A 350 -4.46 -1.07 7.33
C PRO A 350 -4.55 0.42 6.99
N VAL A 351 -3.39 1.04 6.81
CA VAL A 351 -3.26 2.45 6.40
C VAL A 351 -2.46 2.56 5.11
N LEU A 352 -2.81 3.56 4.31
CA LEU A 352 -2.07 3.94 3.12
C LEU A 352 -1.12 5.09 3.44
N ILE A 353 0.15 4.95 3.08
CA ILE A 353 1.10 6.04 3.02
C ILE A 353 1.33 6.38 1.56
N TYR A 354 1.12 7.64 1.18
CA TYR A 354 1.21 8.06 -0.21
C TYR A 354 1.61 9.53 -0.32
N ASN A 355 2.06 9.93 -1.50
CA ASN A 355 2.34 11.34 -1.79
C ASN A 355 1.19 11.91 -2.63
N SER A 356 0.87 13.18 -2.41
CA SER A 356 -0.10 13.87 -3.25
C SER A 356 0.22 15.34 -3.35
N TYR A 357 -0.15 15.93 -4.48
CA TYR A 357 -0.25 17.38 -4.59
C TYR A 357 -1.42 17.90 -3.79
N HIS A 358 -1.25 19.08 -3.21
CA HIS A 358 -2.28 19.81 -2.47
C HIS A 358 -2.02 21.32 -2.52
N ARG A 359 -2.94 22.11 -1.97
CA ARG A 359 -2.91 23.57 -2.08
C ARG A 359 -3.18 24.22 -0.72
N LYS A 360 -2.32 25.16 -0.34
CA LYS A 360 -2.40 25.93 0.92
C LYS A 360 -2.43 27.43 0.64
N ILE A 361 -3.05 28.23 1.50
CA ILE A 361 -3.09 29.69 1.34
C ILE A 361 -1.69 30.22 1.62
N SER A 362 -1.13 30.96 0.65
CA SER A 362 0.19 31.56 0.80
C SER A 362 0.12 32.98 1.31
N GLU A 363 -0.84 33.77 0.81
CA GLU A 363 -1.00 35.17 1.19
C GLU A 363 -2.48 35.58 1.13
N LYS A 364 -2.86 36.51 2.01
CA LYS A 364 -4.15 37.19 1.99
C LYS A 364 -3.88 38.68 1.79
N ILE A 365 -4.12 39.18 0.57
CA ILE A 365 -3.93 40.58 0.22
C ILE A 365 -5.27 41.27 0.33
N PHE A 366 -5.42 42.22 1.25
CA PHE A 366 -6.62 43.04 1.36
C PHE A 366 -6.36 44.38 0.69
N ASN A 367 -7.10 44.68 -0.38
CA ASN A 367 -6.93 45.94 -1.10
C ASN A 367 -7.77 47.06 -0.46
N ASN A 368 -8.81 46.72 0.32
CA ASN A 368 -9.66 47.59 1.16
C ASN A 368 -10.47 46.71 2.17
N ASP A 369 -11.23 47.33 3.09
CA ASP A 369 -12.09 46.64 4.10
C ASP A 369 -13.19 45.72 3.51
N GLN A 370 -13.39 45.73 2.18
CA GLN A 370 -14.49 45.00 1.51
C GLN A 370 -14.03 43.87 0.59
N GLU A 371 -12.77 43.85 0.11
CA GLU A 371 -12.31 42.82 -0.84
C GLU A 371 -10.86 42.37 -0.56
N GLY A 372 -10.70 41.05 -0.39
CA GLY A 372 -9.41 40.39 -0.22
C GLY A 372 -9.13 39.38 -1.32
N LYS A 373 -7.92 39.41 -1.88
CA LYS A 373 -7.38 38.40 -2.80
C LYS A 373 -6.61 37.35 -2.01
N ILE A 374 -7.00 36.09 -2.18
CA ILE A 374 -6.31 34.94 -1.57
C ILE A 374 -5.40 34.31 -2.62
N ASN A 375 -4.09 34.36 -2.37
CA ASN A 375 -3.10 33.64 -3.16
C ASN A 375 -2.86 32.26 -2.52
N PHE A 376 -2.46 31.31 -3.35
CA PHE A 376 -2.20 29.97 -2.89
C PHE A 376 -0.96 29.40 -3.54
N ASN A 377 -0.26 28.55 -2.79
CA ASN A 377 0.85 27.77 -3.28
C ASN A 377 0.45 26.29 -3.39
N ASN A 378 1.02 25.60 -4.36
CA ASN A 378 0.87 24.17 -4.51
C ASN A 378 2.06 23.48 -3.84
N TYR A 379 1.80 22.41 -3.13
CA TYR A 379 2.81 21.62 -2.44
C TYR A 379 2.63 20.16 -2.78
N ARG A 380 3.65 19.37 -2.45
CA ARG A 380 3.62 17.93 -2.57
C ARG A 380 4.03 17.36 -1.23
N SER A 381 3.10 16.73 -0.54
CA SER A 381 3.32 16.20 0.82
C SER A 381 3.09 14.70 0.89
N LEU A 382 3.61 14.13 1.97
CA LEU A 382 3.33 12.81 2.48
C LEU A 382 1.99 12.81 3.24
N PHE A 383 1.18 11.77 3.04
CA PHE A 383 -0.09 11.59 3.71
C PHE A 383 -0.21 10.16 4.28
N ILE A 384 -0.95 10.03 5.37
CA ILE A 384 -1.50 8.77 5.85
C ILE A 384 -3.01 8.75 5.61
N GLY A 385 -3.56 7.64 5.15
CA GLY A 385 -4.99 7.42 4.94
C GLY A 385 -5.48 6.12 5.61
N TRP A 386 -6.54 6.20 6.40
CA TRP A 386 -7.09 5.06 7.16
C TRP A 386 -8.19 4.38 6.35
N LEU A 387 -7.92 3.19 5.82
CA LEU A 387 -8.87 2.51 4.91
C LEU A 387 -10.21 2.18 5.57
N TRP A 388 -10.25 2.10 6.90
CA TRP A 388 -11.47 1.83 7.66
C TRP A 388 -12.02 3.05 8.39
N LYS A 389 -11.50 4.26 8.15
CA LYS A 389 -12.06 5.52 8.69
C LYS A 389 -12.45 6.45 7.55
N THR A 390 -13.48 7.24 7.77
CA THR A 390 -13.99 8.18 6.78
C THR A 390 -14.01 9.60 7.33
N GLN A 391 -13.98 10.57 6.43
CA GLN A 391 -14.12 11.99 6.70
C GLN A 391 -15.07 12.64 5.70
N LEU A 392 -15.70 13.75 6.08
CA LEU A 392 -16.48 14.56 5.15
C LEU A 392 -15.61 15.63 4.50
N GLY A 393 -15.71 15.76 3.18
CA GLY A 393 -14.94 16.73 2.41
C GLY A 393 -13.44 16.46 2.39
N LYS A 394 -12.69 17.44 1.87
CA LYS A 394 -11.27 17.31 1.53
C LYS A 394 -10.33 18.01 2.52
N LYS A 395 -10.62 17.91 3.82
CA LYS A 395 -9.72 18.42 4.88
C LYS A 395 -8.30 17.87 4.64
N HIS A 396 -7.28 18.67 4.96
CA HIS A 396 -5.84 18.45 4.72
C HIS A 396 -5.35 18.68 3.29
N VAL A 397 -6.19 18.52 2.28
CA VAL A 397 -5.83 18.71 0.86
C VAL A 397 -6.16 20.12 0.36
N GLU A 398 -7.23 20.71 0.87
CA GLU A 398 -7.66 22.07 0.56
C GLU A 398 -7.96 22.85 1.84
N GLU A 399 -7.47 24.08 1.94
CA GLU A 399 -7.75 24.96 3.10
C GLU A 399 -9.11 25.65 3.05
N LEU A 400 -9.59 25.99 1.85
CA LEU A 400 -10.93 26.52 1.67
C LEU A 400 -11.85 25.37 1.27
N PRO A 401 -12.85 25.01 2.10
CA PRO A 401 -13.76 23.94 1.77
C PRO A 401 -14.56 24.32 0.51
N ASN A 402 -14.42 23.53 -0.55
CA ASN A 402 -15.34 23.63 -1.68
C ASN A 402 -16.73 23.12 -1.25
N ASN A 403 -17.73 24.01 -1.30
CA ASN A 403 -19.11 23.68 -0.94
C ASN A 403 -19.68 22.50 -1.73
N GLU A 404 -19.17 22.26 -2.94
CA GLU A 404 -19.54 21.11 -3.78
C GLU A 404 -19.18 19.76 -3.13
N PHE A 405 -18.00 19.67 -2.51
CA PHE A 405 -17.45 18.40 -2.00
C PHE A 405 -17.61 18.23 -0.50
N LYS A 406 -18.10 19.26 0.22
CA LYS A 406 -18.19 19.30 1.68
C LYS A 406 -19.01 18.14 2.29
N LYS A 407 -19.97 17.60 1.54
CA LYS A 407 -20.88 16.53 2.02
C LYS A 407 -20.46 15.13 1.54
N ASN A 408 -19.46 15.03 0.68
CA ASN A 408 -18.98 13.74 0.18
C ASN A 408 -18.14 13.06 1.25
N GLU A 409 -18.29 11.74 1.37
CA GLU A 409 -17.56 10.92 2.33
C GLU A 409 -16.32 10.30 1.66
N TYR A 410 -15.14 10.67 2.14
CA TYR A 410 -13.86 10.15 1.67
C TYR A 410 -13.20 9.31 2.75
N ILE A 411 -12.16 8.56 2.37
CA ILE A 411 -11.22 7.97 3.33
C ILE A 411 -10.60 9.09 4.18
N LYS A 412 -10.52 8.87 5.50
CA LYS A 412 -9.87 9.81 6.42
C LYS A 412 -8.37 9.87 6.10
N ILE A 413 -7.82 11.07 6.00
CA ILE A 413 -6.41 11.31 5.72
C ILE A 413 -5.80 12.36 6.67
N LYS A 414 -4.48 12.34 6.84
CA LYS A 414 -3.70 13.36 7.56
C LYS A 414 -2.43 13.69 6.76
N GLU A 415 -2.11 14.98 6.66
CA GLU A 415 -0.82 15.45 6.10
C GLU A 415 0.30 15.22 7.12
N PHE A 416 1.43 14.64 6.71
CA PHE A 416 2.65 14.69 7.51
C PHE A 416 3.40 15.99 7.22
N ILE A 417 3.39 16.90 8.19
CA ILE A 417 4.03 18.21 8.09
C ILE A 417 5.46 18.10 8.63
N LYS A 418 6.46 18.49 7.84
CA LYS A 418 7.87 18.47 8.28
C LYS A 418 8.14 19.56 9.36
N PRO A 419 9.22 19.42 10.15
CA PRO A 419 9.65 20.43 11.12
C PRO A 419 9.62 21.85 10.57
N ASN A 420 9.27 22.82 11.42
CA ASN A 420 9.14 24.24 11.08
C ASN A 420 8.09 24.54 9.99
N ASN A 421 7.05 23.70 9.89
CA ASN A 421 6.00 23.82 8.86
C ASN A 421 6.55 23.82 7.43
N HIS A 422 7.71 23.20 7.23
CA HIS A 422 8.36 23.18 5.93
C HIS A 422 7.55 22.33 4.94
N ARG A 423 7.22 22.92 3.78
CA ARG A 423 6.56 22.23 2.67
C ARG A 423 7.34 22.46 1.40
N SER A 424 7.62 21.38 0.68
CA SER A 424 8.36 21.42 -0.59
C SER A 424 7.42 21.15 -1.78
N ASN A 425 7.86 21.57 -2.96
CA ASN A 425 7.24 21.18 -4.22
C ASN A 425 7.64 19.76 -4.63
N THR A 426 8.65 19.17 -3.96
CA THR A 426 9.19 17.84 -4.24
C THR A 426 9.27 17.00 -2.96
N GLU A 427 8.53 15.90 -2.93
CA GLU A 427 8.50 14.93 -1.83
C GLU A 427 8.30 13.53 -2.42
N LYS A 428 9.36 12.74 -2.58
CA LYS A 428 9.38 11.43 -3.30
C LYS A 428 10.36 10.38 -2.74
N ASN A 429 11.02 10.66 -1.61
CA ASN A 429 12.29 10.00 -1.26
C ASN A 429 12.31 9.46 0.17
N TRP A 430 11.31 8.67 0.53
CA TRP A 430 11.15 8.14 1.88
C TRP A 430 11.03 6.62 1.88
N ALA A 431 11.54 5.97 2.93
CA ALA A 431 11.21 4.59 3.27
C ALA A 431 10.55 4.55 4.64
N PHE A 432 9.36 3.98 4.71
CA PHE A 432 8.55 3.87 5.93
C PHE A 432 9.07 2.78 6.86
N PHE A 433 9.02 2.98 8.17
CA PHE A 433 9.22 1.92 9.15
C PHE A 433 8.53 2.21 10.50
N ILE A 434 8.35 1.15 11.30
CA ILE A 434 7.84 1.22 12.68
C ILE A 434 8.96 0.95 13.67
N ASN A 435 8.98 1.69 14.76
CA ASN A 435 9.86 1.43 15.89
C ASN A 435 9.25 0.39 16.83
N TYR A 436 9.83 -0.81 16.86
CA TYR A 436 9.27 -1.93 17.61
C TYR A 436 9.34 -1.74 19.13
N GLN A 437 10.42 -1.15 19.65
CA GLN A 437 10.53 -0.87 21.09
C GLN A 437 9.50 0.15 21.55
N GLU A 438 9.21 1.18 20.74
CA GLU A 438 8.17 2.15 21.07
C GLU A 438 6.78 1.52 21.06
N ARG A 439 6.48 0.66 20.06
CA ARG A 439 5.25 -0.13 20.03
C ARG A 439 5.12 -1.02 21.28
N LEU A 440 6.19 -1.68 21.71
CA LEU A 440 6.18 -2.49 22.94
C LEU A 440 5.92 -1.65 24.18
N LYS A 441 6.53 -0.47 24.27
CA LYS A 441 6.38 0.45 25.40
C LYS A 441 4.95 0.98 25.52
N ASN A 442 4.35 1.38 24.40
CA ASN A 442 3.05 2.04 24.36
C ASN A 442 1.88 1.03 24.23
N GLY A 443 2.16 -0.17 23.72
CA GLY A 443 1.16 -1.20 23.40
C GLY A 443 0.49 -1.02 22.03
N PHE A 444 0.73 0.11 21.36
CA PHE A 444 0.19 0.52 20.05
C PHE A 444 1.20 1.43 19.31
N ASP A 445 0.93 1.76 18.05
CA ASP A 445 1.75 2.69 17.27
C ASP A 445 1.28 4.13 17.48
N SER A 446 2.08 4.93 18.18
CA SER A 446 1.87 6.36 18.35
C SER A 446 2.56 7.22 17.29
N TYR A 447 3.66 6.71 16.72
CA TYR A 447 4.46 7.37 15.71
C TYR A 447 4.79 6.44 14.55
N VAL A 448 4.97 7.03 13.38
CA VAL A 448 5.60 6.39 12.23
C VAL A 448 6.90 7.09 11.88
N TYR A 449 7.81 6.34 11.27
CA TYR A 449 9.14 6.81 10.95
C TYR A 449 9.40 6.72 9.46
N PHE A 450 10.17 7.70 8.97
CA PHE A 450 10.60 7.76 7.58
C PHE A 450 12.10 7.97 7.50
N ALA A 451 12.81 7.08 6.82
CA ALA A 451 14.14 7.39 6.30
C ALA A 451 13.95 8.33 5.10
N ASN A 452 13.90 9.64 5.38
CA ASN A 452 13.59 10.69 4.41
C ASN A 452 14.78 11.04 3.51
N GLN A 453 15.99 10.61 3.89
CA GLN A 453 17.21 10.71 3.09
C GLN A 453 18.11 9.53 3.46
N LEU A 454 18.68 8.83 2.46
CA LEU A 454 19.51 7.65 2.70
C LEU A 454 21.01 7.95 2.72
N LYS A 455 21.55 8.71 1.75
CA LYS A 455 23.00 8.98 1.67
C LYS A 455 23.52 9.74 2.88
N ASN A 456 22.93 10.90 3.18
CA ASN A 456 23.18 11.61 4.42
C ASN A 456 21.93 11.41 5.29
N LEU A 457 21.98 10.37 6.11
CA LEU A 457 20.79 9.78 6.73
C LEU A 457 20.01 10.83 7.54
N LYS A 458 18.74 11.01 7.19
CA LYS A 458 17.77 11.79 7.96
C LYS A 458 16.54 10.95 8.26
N ILE A 459 16.18 10.87 9.53
CA ILE A 459 15.03 10.11 10.01
C ILE A 459 14.01 11.07 10.58
N LEU A 460 12.83 11.06 9.98
CA LEU A 460 11.68 11.83 10.39
C LEU A 460 10.77 10.94 11.25
N LYS A 461 10.33 11.47 12.39
CA LYS A 461 9.37 10.83 13.29
C LYS A 461 8.08 11.65 13.28
N CYS A 462 6.97 11.01 12.92
CA CYS A 462 5.70 11.68 12.71
C CYS A 462 4.60 11.10 13.61
N PRO A 463 3.82 11.93 14.33
CA PRO A 463 2.72 11.45 15.17
C PRO A 463 1.55 10.94 14.31
N ILE A 464 0.99 9.80 14.71
CA ILE A 464 -0.19 9.18 14.07
C ILE A 464 -1.50 9.69 14.69
N ILE A 465 -1.44 10.25 15.92
CA ILE A 465 -2.51 10.33 16.94
C ILE A 465 -3.94 10.20 16.39
N ASN A 466 -4.51 9.05 16.73
CA ASN A 466 -5.90 8.64 16.68
C ASN A 466 -6.38 8.72 18.16
N ASP A 467 -7.48 9.36 18.54
CA ASP A 467 -8.81 8.76 18.47
C ASP A 467 -9.98 9.72 18.81
N GLU A 468 -9.76 11.02 18.79
CA GLU A 468 -10.84 12.01 18.85
C GLU A 468 -10.59 13.07 17.78
N ASP A 469 -11.64 13.78 17.33
CA ASP A 469 -11.62 14.82 16.28
C ASP A 469 -10.65 15.99 16.51
N ASN A 470 -9.75 15.89 17.49
CA ASN A 470 -8.57 16.71 17.73
C ASN A 470 -7.45 16.39 16.73
N ASP A 471 -7.78 16.36 15.44
CA ASP A 471 -6.79 16.59 14.38
C ASP A 471 -6.35 18.04 14.52
N ASN A 472 -5.46 18.30 15.48
CA ASN A 472 -4.83 19.60 15.64
C ASN A 472 -3.89 19.77 14.46
N ASP A 473 -4.14 20.78 13.64
CA ASP A 473 -3.32 21.12 12.47
C ASP A 473 -1.87 21.54 12.86
N GLU A 474 -1.53 21.50 14.15
CA GLU A 474 -0.22 21.79 14.74
C GLU A 474 0.66 20.54 14.97
N ASP A 475 0.13 19.33 14.78
CA ASP A 475 0.89 18.08 14.92
C ASP A 475 1.95 17.96 13.79
N THR A 476 3.13 18.51 14.04
CA THR A 476 4.27 18.43 13.12
C THR A 476 5.18 17.25 13.44
N CYS A 477 5.83 16.72 12.41
CA CYS A 477 6.87 15.72 12.59
C CYS A 477 8.14 16.35 13.19
N GLU A 478 8.99 15.53 13.81
CA GLU A 478 10.29 15.91 14.36
C GLU A 478 11.43 15.13 13.69
N TRP A 479 12.63 15.72 13.69
CA TRP A 479 13.83 15.01 13.27
C TRP A 479 14.31 14.12 14.41
N GLU A 480 14.11 12.81 14.29
CA GLU A 480 14.64 11.80 15.22
C GLU A 480 16.16 11.68 15.08
N TYR A 481 16.67 11.82 13.87
CA TYR A 481 18.11 11.75 13.57
C TYR A 481 18.45 12.54 12.31
N GLN A 482 19.57 13.26 12.34
CA GLN A 482 20.16 13.91 11.18
C GLN A 482 21.68 13.76 11.25
N LEU A 483 22.28 13.23 10.19
CA LEU A 483 23.73 13.15 10.08
C LEU A 483 24.36 14.54 9.88
N ASP A 484 23.75 15.35 9.02
CA ASP A 484 24.18 16.72 8.69
C ASP A 484 22.98 17.55 8.18
N ASP A 485 23.25 18.83 7.84
CA ASP A 485 22.25 19.75 7.28
C ASP A 485 22.08 19.60 5.76
N TYR A 486 22.72 18.61 5.11
CA TYR A 486 22.65 18.47 3.66
C TYR A 486 21.23 18.09 3.21
N GLU A 487 20.72 18.84 2.24
CA GLU A 487 19.44 18.60 1.59
C GLU A 487 19.68 18.06 0.18
N GLY A 488 19.30 16.80 -0.06
CA GLY A 488 19.41 16.20 -1.38
C GLY A 488 18.96 14.75 -1.42
N ALA A 489 18.03 14.46 -2.31
CA ALA A 489 17.49 13.11 -2.52
C ALA A 489 18.56 12.06 -2.87
N GLY A 490 19.63 12.48 -3.55
CA GLY A 490 20.64 11.59 -4.10
C GLY A 490 20.11 10.64 -5.19
N VAL A 491 20.98 9.72 -5.63
CA VAL A 491 20.64 8.67 -6.61
C VAL A 491 19.90 7.49 -5.96
N LEU A 492 20.17 7.24 -4.67
CA LEU A 492 19.59 6.17 -3.86
C LEU A 492 18.49 6.76 -2.96
N HIS A 493 17.23 6.38 -3.20
CA HIS A 493 16.10 6.95 -2.48
C HIS A 493 14.86 6.06 -2.54
N GLY A 494 13.95 6.23 -1.58
CA GLY A 494 12.67 5.52 -1.55
C GLY A 494 12.81 3.99 -1.57
N GLY A 495 11.80 3.31 -2.10
CA GLY A 495 11.77 1.84 -2.22
C GLY A 495 10.67 1.21 -1.37
N THR A 496 10.92 0.04 -0.78
CA THR A 496 9.99 -0.60 0.13
C THR A 496 9.94 0.10 1.48
N GLU A 497 8.94 -0.21 2.29
CA GLU A 497 9.05 -0.11 3.74
C GLU A 497 10.21 -0.96 4.27
N LEU A 498 10.69 -0.65 5.47
CA LEU A 498 11.74 -1.39 6.15
C LEU A 498 11.13 -2.22 7.28
N ILE A 499 11.29 -3.54 7.19
CA ILE A 499 10.74 -4.49 8.17
C ILE A 499 11.67 -4.60 9.36
N ASN A 500 11.12 -4.39 10.57
CA ASN A 500 11.88 -4.51 11.81
C ASN A 500 12.21 -5.98 12.11
N ILE A 501 13.50 -6.33 12.16
CA ILE A 501 13.95 -7.71 12.34
C ILE A 501 13.70 -8.19 13.78
N ASN A 502 13.84 -7.31 14.78
CA ASN A 502 13.58 -7.67 16.18
C ASN A 502 12.11 -8.08 16.36
N GLN A 503 11.18 -7.35 15.73
CA GLN A 503 9.77 -7.71 15.69
C GLN A 503 9.56 -9.05 14.98
N LEU A 504 10.13 -9.22 13.79
CA LEU A 504 10.00 -10.45 13.01
C LEU A 504 10.47 -11.67 13.81
N LEU A 505 11.64 -11.59 14.46
CA LEU A 505 12.16 -12.68 15.29
C LEU A 505 11.23 -12.99 16.47
N ASN A 506 10.64 -11.97 17.10
CA ASN A 506 9.76 -12.14 18.26
C ASN A 506 8.36 -12.67 17.91
N GLN A 507 7.92 -12.56 16.66
CA GLN A 507 6.67 -13.17 16.19
C GLN A 507 6.72 -14.71 16.20
N TYR A 508 7.93 -15.31 16.15
CA TYR A 508 8.10 -16.77 16.09
C TYR A 508 8.75 -17.32 17.37
N ASN A 509 8.21 -18.44 17.86
CA ASN A 509 8.71 -19.18 19.02
C ASN A 509 9.46 -20.46 18.60
N TYR A 510 10.48 -20.30 17.75
CA TYR A 510 11.40 -21.38 17.38
C TYR A 510 12.70 -21.26 18.18
N GLN A 511 13.13 -22.35 18.82
CA GLN A 511 14.32 -22.36 19.67
C GLN A 511 15.59 -22.01 18.89
N GLU A 512 15.64 -22.38 17.61
CA GLU A 512 16.75 -22.10 16.70
C GLU A 512 17.00 -20.59 16.53
N LEU A 513 15.95 -19.76 16.67
CA LEU A 513 16.06 -18.30 16.60
C LEU A 513 16.70 -17.67 17.85
N ASN A 514 16.71 -18.37 18.99
CA ASN A 514 17.28 -17.83 20.24
C ASN A 514 18.77 -17.50 20.05
N SER A 515 19.49 -18.30 19.27
CA SER A 515 20.90 -18.05 18.91
C SER A 515 21.14 -16.66 18.32
N ILE A 516 20.20 -16.13 17.54
CA ILE A 516 20.29 -14.78 16.97
C ILE A 516 19.74 -13.76 17.98
N LYS A 517 18.57 -14.03 18.58
CA LYS A 517 17.92 -13.12 19.54
C LYS A 517 18.84 -12.75 20.70
N ASP A 518 19.52 -13.73 21.27
CA ASP A 518 20.38 -13.56 22.46
C ASP A 518 21.69 -12.81 22.12
N LEU A 519 22.09 -12.79 20.85
CA LEU A 519 23.28 -12.06 20.37
C LEU A 519 23.00 -10.60 20.00
N ILE A 520 21.72 -10.22 19.82
CA ILE A 520 21.37 -8.82 19.53
C ILE A 520 21.53 -8.00 20.83
N PRO A 521 22.41 -6.99 20.86
CA PRO A 521 22.57 -6.18 22.07
C PRO A 521 21.29 -5.44 22.44
N ASN A 522 21.14 -5.15 23.75
CA ASN A 522 20.06 -4.33 24.26
C ASN A 522 20.01 -2.98 23.52
N ASP A 523 18.79 -2.48 23.31
CA ASP A 523 18.52 -1.23 22.60
C ASP A 523 18.91 -1.19 21.11
N ARG A 524 19.49 -2.27 20.54
CA ARG A 524 19.76 -2.37 19.11
C ARG A 524 18.53 -2.83 18.32
N GLN A 525 18.21 -2.11 17.26
CA GLN A 525 17.18 -2.50 16.29
C GLN A 525 17.72 -2.50 14.86
N PHE A 526 17.24 -3.45 14.06
CA PHE A 526 17.51 -3.52 12.63
C PHE A 526 16.23 -3.42 11.82
N TRP A 527 16.30 -2.71 10.71
CA TRP A 527 15.26 -2.72 9.69
C TRP A 527 15.85 -3.08 8.34
N VAL A 528 15.17 -3.95 7.61
CA VAL A 528 15.62 -4.43 6.30
C VAL A 528 14.56 -4.13 5.25
N GLY A 529 15.01 -3.63 4.10
CA GLY A 529 14.16 -3.41 2.94
C GLY A 529 14.98 -3.18 1.68
N PHE A 530 14.34 -2.68 0.63
CA PHE A 530 15.01 -2.41 -0.64
C PHE A 530 14.85 -0.95 -1.00
N ALA A 531 15.97 -0.25 -1.09
CA ALA A 531 16.03 1.08 -1.68
C ALA A 531 15.98 1.00 -3.21
N ARG A 532 15.63 2.12 -3.86
CA ARG A 532 15.69 2.25 -5.30
C ARG A 532 16.86 3.16 -5.68
N ALA A 533 17.80 2.66 -6.46
CA ALA A 533 18.77 3.53 -7.13
C ALA A 533 18.41 3.72 -8.61
N SER A 534 18.71 4.93 -9.10
CA SER A 534 18.35 5.35 -10.45
C SER A 534 19.52 5.99 -11.17
N ILE A 535 20.18 5.20 -12.01
CA ILE A 535 21.41 5.61 -12.69
C ILE A 535 21.06 6.00 -14.14
N LYS A 536 21.48 7.20 -14.54
CA LYS A 536 21.30 7.74 -15.89
C LYS A 536 22.38 7.22 -16.83
N ASP A 537 22.06 7.13 -18.12
CA ASP A 537 23.00 6.82 -19.20
C ASP A 537 23.85 5.56 -18.91
N CYS A 538 23.17 4.52 -18.44
CA CYS A 538 23.82 3.32 -17.94
C CYS A 538 23.16 2.06 -18.51
N GLY A 539 24.00 1.10 -18.91
CA GLY A 539 23.58 -0.10 -19.60
C GLY A 539 23.31 0.20 -21.05
N CYS A 540 22.14 -0.20 -21.56
CA CYS A 540 21.76 0.09 -22.94
C CYS A 540 20.60 1.09 -23.09
N GLY A 541 19.87 1.40 -22.01
CA GLY A 541 18.78 2.37 -22.00
C GLY A 541 19.21 3.74 -21.45
N SER A 542 18.35 4.74 -21.55
CA SER A 542 18.62 6.10 -21.03
C SER A 542 18.65 6.19 -19.51
N ARG A 543 18.02 5.22 -18.82
CA ARG A 543 18.01 5.14 -17.35
C ARG A 543 17.78 3.72 -16.89
N MET A 544 18.53 3.27 -15.89
CA MET A 544 18.34 1.97 -15.25
C MET A 544 17.95 2.12 -13.79
N TYR A 545 16.91 1.38 -13.39
CA TYR A 545 16.44 1.29 -12.02
C TYR A 545 16.46 -0.15 -11.57
N ARG A 546 17.06 -0.39 -10.40
CA ARG A 546 17.08 -1.69 -9.74
C ARG A 546 16.93 -1.51 -8.22
N PRO A 547 16.53 -2.57 -7.52
CA PRO A 547 16.59 -2.61 -6.06
C PRO A 547 18.03 -2.62 -5.53
N ASN A 548 18.23 -2.01 -4.37
CA ASN A 548 19.41 -2.17 -3.52
C ASN A 548 18.94 -2.61 -2.14
N LEU A 549 19.35 -3.80 -1.69
CA LEU A 549 19.07 -4.31 -0.36
C LEU A 549 19.73 -3.42 0.69
N LEU A 550 18.92 -2.93 1.64
CA LEU A 550 19.29 -1.96 2.67
C LEU A 550 19.08 -2.56 4.06
N VAL A 551 20.06 -2.39 4.94
CA VAL A 551 19.96 -2.68 6.37
C VAL A 551 20.20 -1.39 7.15
N LEU A 552 19.13 -0.84 7.73
CA LEU A 552 19.18 0.28 8.67
C LEU A 552 19.38 -0.28 10.08
N MET A 553 20.23 0.37 10.87
CA MET A 553 20.49 0.01 12.26
C MET A 553 20.31 1.24 13.16
N LYS A 554 19.65 1.03 14.30
CA LYS A 554 19.65 1.93 15.45
C LYS A 554 20.44 1.25 16.56
N ASP A 555 21.39 1.96 17.15
CA ASP A 555 22.12 1.50 18.33
C ASP A 555 21.97 2.48 19.49
N GLY A 556 21.61 1.96 20.65
CA GLY A 556 21.47 2.74 21.88
C GLY A 556 22.79 2.90 22.65
N ASN A 557 23.82 2.10 22.33
CA ASN A 557 25.05 2.06 23.12
C ASN A 557 26.20 2.78 22.41
N THR A 558 26.36 4.09 22.62
CA THR A 558 27.64 4.76 22.37
C THR A 558 27.76 6.06 23.17
N ASN A 559 28.92 6.24 23.81
CA ASN A 559 29.37 7.46 24.47
C ASN A 559 29.55 8.61 23.45
N SER A 560 28.47 9.24 22.98
CA SER A 560 28.58 10.46 22.15
C SER A 560 27.93 11.67 22.82
N ASN A 561 28.73 12.74 22.98
CA ASN A 561 28.34 14.09 23.41
C ASN A 561 27.41 14.80 22.40
N THR A 562 26.47 14.09 21.78
CA THR A 562 25.48 14.61 20.84
C THR A 562 24.13 14.59 21.52
N ASN A 563 23.37 15.68 21.47
CA ASN A 563 22.05 15.84 22.10
C ASN A 563 20.95 14.89 21.57
N SER A 564 21.29 13.83 20.82
CA SER A 564 20.38 12.76 20.39
C SER A 564 20.72 11.45 21.12
N ASN A 565 19.78 10.92 21.90
CA ASN A 565 19.92 9.67 22.67
C ASN A 565 19.98 8.39 21.81
N SER A 566 20.18 8.46 20.49
CA SER A 566 20.11 7.32 19.57
C SER A 566 20.93 7.55 18.31
N ASN A 567 21.80 6.60 17.98
CA ASN A 567 22.64 6.66 16.79
C ASN A 567 22.11 5.72 15.70
N TYR A 568 21.86 6.27 14.51
CA TYR A 568 21.41 5.50 13.35
C TYR A 568 22.51 5.43 12.28
N LYS A 569 22.55 4.34 11.54
CA LYS A 569 23.40 4.19 10.34
C LYS A 569 22.81 3.20 9.34
N ILE A 570 23.24 3.32 8.09
CA ILE A 570 23.05 2.26 7.10
C ILE A 570 24.17 1.25 7.31
N ALA A 571 23.89 0.16 8.02
CA ALA A 571 24.89 -0.85 8.38
C ALA A 571 25.31 -1.68 7.16
N TYR A 572 24.39 -1.93 6.24
CA TYR A 572 24.69 -2.57 4.96
C TYR A 572 23.83 -1.98 3.83
N ILE A 573 24.42 -1.90 2.65
CA ILE A 573 23.73 -1.55 1.40
C ILE A 573 24.32 -2.37 0.26
N SER A 574 23.48 -2.98 -0.57
CA SER A 574 23.92 -3.75 -1.73
C SER A 574 24.18 -2.87 -2.95
N SER A 575 24.97 -3.36 -3.90
CA SER A 575 24.86 -2.90 -5.30
C SER A 575 23.51 -3.36 -5.90
N PHE A 576 23.24 -3.00 -7.16
CA PHE A 576 22.04 -3.44 -7.87
C PHE A 576 21.78 -4.94 -7.73
N VAL A 577 20.57 -5.27 -7.28
CA VAL A 577 20.12 -6.66 -7.12
C VAL A 577 19.30 -7.07 -8.34
N ASP A 578 19.69 -8.17 -8.97
CA ASP A 578 19.03 -8.71 -10.17
C ASP A 578 17.84 -9.62 -9.82
N LEU A 579 18.04 -10.52 -8.84
CA LEU A 579 17.08 -11.54 -8.39
C LEU A 579 16.54 -12.45 -9.51
N GLY A 580 17.22 -12.51 -10.66
CA GLY A 580 16.73 -13.21 -11.85
C GLY A 580 15.42 -12.63 -12.40
N ILE A 581 15.13 -11.36 -12.12
CA ILE A 581 13.92 -10.69 -12.61
C ILE A 581 14.11 -10.31 -14.07
N GLU A 582 13.28 -10.88 -14.92
CA GLU A 582 13.22 -10.49 -16.33
C GLU A 582 12.74 -9.03 -16.47
N VAL A 583 13.53 -8.22 -17.17
CA VAL A 583 13.18 -6.85 -17.50
C VAL A 583 12.29 -6.81 -18.73
N LEU A 584 11.23 -6.00 -18.67
CA LEU A 584 10.36 -5.75 -19.81
C LEU A 584 10.76 -4.47 -20.59
N PRO A 585 10.59 -4.44 -21.92
CA PRO A 585 10.77 -3.22 -22.69
C PRO A 585 9.71 -2.18 -22.30
N TRP A 586 10.09 -0.90 -22.34
CA TRP A 586 9.19 0.21 -22.05
C TRP A 586 8.00 0.21 -23.01
N ASP A 587 8.27 0.18 -24.31
CA ASP A 587 7.26 0.02 -25.35
C ASP A 587 7.24 -1.44 -25.81
N LEU A 588 6.07 -2.08 -25.80
CA LEU A 588 5.92 -3.50 -26.20
C LEU A 588 6.44 -3.82 -27.61
N ASN A 589 6.42 -2.83 -28.51
CA ASN A 589 6.80 -3.00 -29.91
C ASN A 589 8.26 -2.58 -30.19
N LYS A 590 9.03 -2.25 -29.15
CA LYS A 590 10.40 -1.76 -29.27
C LYS A 590 11.38 -2.63 -28.48
N GLY A 591 12.67 -2.46 -28.77
CA GLY A 591 13.74 -3.13 -28.03
C GLY A 591 13.88 -2.64 -26.59
N LEU A 592 14.48 -3.47 -25.74
CA LEU A 592 14.75 -3.17 -24.32
C LEU A 592 15.56 -1.88 -24.10
N CYS A 593 16.39 -1.52 -25.07
CA CYS A 593 17.34 -0.42 -24.98
C CYS A 593 16.82 0.92 -25.50
N GLU A 594 15.60 0.96 -26.04
CA GLU A 594 15.03 2.18 -26.65
C GLU A 594 14.60 3.22 -25.62
N HIS A 595 14.42 2.83 -24.36
CA HIS A 595 13.97 3.74 -23.29
C HIS A 595 14.46 3.32 -21.89
N TYR A 596 13.63 3.53 -20.86
CA TYR A 596 13.94 3.19 -19.48
C TYR A 596 13.94 1.68 -19.24
N ASN A 597 14.87 1.25 -18.42
CA ASN A 597 14.99 -0.12 -17.95
C ASN A 597 14.64 -0.17 -16.45
N LEU A 598 13.38 -0.52 -16.16
CA LEU A 598 12.77 -0.29 -14.85
C LEU A 598 12.44 -1.59 -14.12
N ILE A 599 13.06 -1.78 -12.96
CA ILE A 599 12.58 -2.67 -11.90
C ILE A 599 12.55 -1.84 -10.62
N ILE A 600 11.35 -1.51 -10.17
CA ILE A 600 11.13 -0.66 -8.99
C ILE A 600 10.65 -1.54 -7.84
N PRO A 601 11.37 -1.61 -6.71
CA PRO A 601 10.86 -2.27 -5.52
C PRO A 601 9.75 -1.44 -4.89
N ASN A 602 8.63 -2.10 -4.56
CA ASN A 602 7.43 -1.44 -4.08
C ASN A 602 7.15 -1.69 -2.60
N GLY A 603 6.90 -2.92 -2.19
CA GLY A 603 6.64 -3.22 -0.78
C GLY A 603 7.05 -4.63 -0.41
N ILE A 604 7.07 -4.93 0.88
CA ILE A 604 7.32 -6.25 1.44
C ILE A 604 5.99 -6.79 1.96
N SER A 605 5.35 -7.61 1.13
CA SER A 605 4.04 -8.21 1.36
C SER A 605 3.95 -9.03 2.65
N SER A 606 5.02 -9.76 2.95
CA SER A 606 5.12 -10.65 4.10
C SER A 606 6.56 -11.14 4.24
N TRP A 607 7.02 -11.33 5.48
CA TRP A 607 8.24 -12.07 5.77
C TRP A 607 7.93 -13.13 6.81
N THR A 608 8.08 -14.40 6.43
CA THR A 608 7.71 -15.54 7.27
C THR A 608 8.91 -16.42 7.57
N ILE A 609 8.85 -17.14 8.69
CA ILE A 609 9.87 -18.10 9.09
C ILE A 609 9.17 -19.43 9.28
N GLU A 610 9.66 -20.46 8.60
CA GLU A 610 9.08 -21.81 8.61
C GLU A 610 10.09 -22.86 9.04
N LYS A 611 9.60 -23.96 9.60
CA LYS A 611 10.39 -25.17 9.82
C LYS A 611 10.47 -25.97 8.52
N ASP A 612 11.65 -26.04 7.92
CA ASP A 612 11.84 -26.80 6.69
C ASP A 612 11.87 -28.31 7.00
N SER A 613 10.72 -28.95 6.79
CA SER A 613 10.56 -30.39 6.95
C SER A 613 11.08 -31.19 5.74
N LYS A 614 11.42 -30.51 4.62
CA LYS A 614 11.79 -31.13 3.34
C LYS A 614 13.29 -31.26 3.14
N ILE A 615 14.13 -30.60 3.95
CA ILE A 615 15.58 -30.87 3.99
C ILE A 615 15.79 -32.23 4.69
N LYS A 616 15.61 -33.31 3.92
CA LYS A 616 16.12 -34.64 4.27
C LYS A 616 17.64 -34.57 4.19
N ASN A 617 18.29 -34.23 5.31
CA ASN A 617 19.73 -34.49 5.42
C ASN A 617 19.98 -35.99 5.15
N LYS A 618 20.85 -36.28 4.18
CA LYS A 618 21.41 -37.63 3.97
C LYS A 618 22.17 -38.14 5.20
N ASN A 619 22.49 -37.26 6.15
CA ASN A 619 23.03 -37.59 7.45
C ASN A 619 21.92 -37.58 8.50
N LYS A 620 21.84 -38.66 9.29
CA LYS A 620 20.85 -38.94 10.34
C LYS A 620 20.83 -37.95 11.54
N ASN A 621 21.14 -36.67 11.35
CA ASN A 621 20.90 -35.63 12.34
C ASN A 621 19.72 -34.78 11.85
N LYS A 622 18.52 -35.15 12.32
CA LYS A 622 17.30 -34.34 12.21
C LYS A 622 17.46 -33.06 13.06
N ASN A 623 18.12 -32.04 12.52
CA ASN A 623 17.90 -30.69 12.99
C ASN A 623 16.85 -30.08 12.06
N ASN A 624 15.68 -29.74 12.62
CA ASN A 624 14.66 -28.98 11.92
C ASN A 624 15.26 -27.61 11.56
N GLN A 625 15.73 -27.45 10.33
CA GLN A 625 16.31 -26.18 9.93
C GLN A 625 15.19 -25.18 9.68
N ILE A 626 15.30 -24.01 10.30
CA ILE A 626 14.41 -22.88 9.99
C ILE A 626 14.83 -22.23 8.68
N MET A 627 13.86 -21.74 7.92
CA MET A 627 14.08 -20.99 6.68
C MET A 627 13.13 -19.81 6.63
N ASP A 628 13.62 -18.67 6.17
CA ASP A 628 12.82 -17.46 5.99
C ASP A 628 12.42 -17.25 4.52
N TYR A 629 11.24 -16.67 4.33
CA TYR A 629 10.64 -16.40 3.04
C TYR A 629 10.04 -14.98 3.04
N MET A 630 10.56 -14.12 2.17
CA MET A 630 10.06 -12.78 1.97
C MET A 630 9.32 -12.71 0.63
N ALA A 631 8.07 -12.27 0.65
CA ALA A 631 7.35 -11.85 -0.55
C ALA A 631 7.50 -10.34 -0.66
N PHE A 632 8.01 -9.86 -1.78
CA PHE A 632 8.11 -8.43 -2.04
C PHE A 632 7.62 -8.12 -3.45
N THR A 633 7.03 -6.94 -3.60
CA THR A 633 6.40 -6.51 -4.85
C THR A 633 7.32 -5.61 -5.64
N ILE A 634 7.22 -5.71 -6.97
CA ILE A 634 7.95 -4.88 -7.92
C ILE A 634 7.01 -4.33 -9.00
N SER A 635 7.45 -3.27 -9.65
CA SER A 635 6.90 -2.80 -10.93
C SER A 635 7.98 -2.91 -11.98
N ARG A 636 7.60 -3.41 -13.15
CA ARG A 636 8.40 -3.33 -14.37
C ARG A 636 7.74 -2.34 -15.31
N ARG A 637 8.55 -1.52 -15.99
CA ARG A 637 8.15 -0.56 -17.04
C ARG A 637 6.93 0.34 -16.69
N ASP A 638 6.68 0.60 -15.41
CA ASP A 638 5.49 1.31 -14.92
C ASP A 638 4.13 0.76 -15.44
N ALA A 639 4.05 -0.55 -15.66
CA ALA A 639 2.84 -1.19 -16.16
C ALA A 639 2.55 -2.57 -15.56
N THR A 640 3.29 -2.97 -14.52
CA THR A 640 3.06 -4.26 -13.86
C THR A 640 2.93 -4.13 -12.35
N VAL A 641 2.12 -5.03 -11.78
CA VAL A 641 2.10 -5.35 -10.36
C VAL A 641 2.56 -6.79 -10.22
N ASP A 642 3.78 -6.97 -9.73
CA ASP A 642 4.46 -8.26 -9.73
C ASP A 642 4.92 -8.62 -8.31
N ILE A 643 4.91 -9.91 -7.98
CA ILE A 643 5.43 -10.47 -6.73
C ILE A 643 6.62 -11.35 -7.03
N VAL A 644 7.68 -11.21 -6.23
CA VAL A 644 8.85 -12.09 -6.22
C VAL A 644 9.07 -12.58 -4.79
N TYR A 645 9.40 -13.85 -4.64
CA TYR A 645 9.72 -14.44 -3.35
C TYR A 645 11.23 -14.61 -3.22
N ILE A 646 11.77 -14.16 -2.10
CA ILE A 646 13.16 -14.36 -1.69
C ILE A 646 13.16 -15.38 -0.55
N LYS A 647 14.05 -16.35 -0.62
CA LYS A 647 14.23 -17.40 0.38
C LYS A 647 15.63 -17.29 0.99
N GLY A 648 15.70 -17.36 2.31
CA GLY A 648 16.94 -17.42 3.08
C GLY A 648 17.64 -16.07 3.33
N LEU A 649 16.96 -14.94 3.14
CA LEU A 649 17.57 -13.60 3.27
C LEU A 649 17.96 -13.29 4.72
N LEU A 650 17.07 -13.51 5.67
CA LEU A 650 17.33 -13.28 7.11
C LEU A 650 18.51 -14.15 7.55
N LYS A 651 18.47 -15.44 7.19
CA LYS A 651 19.55 -16.38 7.48
C LYS A 651 20.87 -15.89 6.90
N ALA A 652 20.89 -15.43 5.65
CA ALA A 652 22.09 -14.98 4.99
C ALA A 652 22.68 -13.71 5.61
N LEU A 653 21.83 -12.75 6.01
CA LEU A 653 22.26 -11.51 6.65
C LEU A 653 22.90 -11.75 8.03
N PHE A 654 22.28 -12.59 8.86
CA PHE A 654 22.71 -12.82 10.25
C PHE A 654 23.63 -14.04 10.43
N SER A 655 24.25 -14.51 9.34
CA SER A 655 25.27 -15.58 9.37
C SER A 655 26.61 -15.08 8.80
N GLY A 656 27.69 -15.82 9.04
CA GLY A 656 28.99 -15.53 8.42
C GLY A 656 29.55 -14.15 8.79
N GLU A 657 30.27 -13.51 7.85
CA GLU A 657 30.89 -12.20 8.08
C GLU A 657 29.88 -11.07 8.28
N SER A 658 28.74 -11.09 7.56
CA SER A 658 27.69 -10.08 7.75
C SER A 658 27.06 -10.17 9.14
N GLY A 659 26.78 -11.39 9.61
CA GLY A 659 26.26 -11.62 10.95
C GLY A 659 27.24 -11.17 12.04
N LYS A 660 28.54 -11.48 11.89
CA LYS A 660 29.58 -11.01 12.82
C LYS A 660 29.60 -9.49 12.95
N HIS A 661 29.47 -8.77 11.83
CA HIS A 661 29.44 -7.30 11.82
C HIS A 661 28.17 -6.74 12.47
N LEU A 662 26.99 -7.22 12.08
CA LEU A 662 25.71 -6.76 12.61
C LEU A 662 25.55 -7.02 14.12
N LEU A 663 26.05 -8.17 14.59
CA LEU A 663 25.91 -8.62 15.97
C LEU A 663 27.11 -8.25 16.85
N ALA A 664 28.12 -7.53 16.32
CA ALA A 664 29.26 -7.09 17.11
C ALA A 664 28.82 -6.17 18.26
N ILE A 665 29.34 -6.40 19.47
CA ILE A 665 28.98 -5.62 20.67
C ILE A 665 29.24 -4.14 20.44
N GLU A 666 30.45 -3.80 19.99
CA GLU A 666 30.83 -2.44 19.62
C GLU A 666 30.55 -2.17 18.14
N GLN A 667 30.16 -0.93 17.84
CA GLN A 667 29.82 -0.47 16.51
C GLN A 667 30.55 0.83 16.20
N SER A 668 30.98 0.99 14.95
CA SER A 668 31.61 2.20 14.41
C SER A 668 30.86 2.67 13.16
N GLY A 669 31.38 3.63 12.40
CA GLY A 669 30.88 3.96 11.06
C GLY A 669 29.58 4.77 11.04
N PHE A 670 29.12 5.30 12.18
CA PHE A 670 27.88 6.09 12.27
C PHE A 670 27.92 7.41 11.50
N LYS A 671 29.12 7.89 11.15
CA LYS A 671 29.30 9.10 10.34
C LYS A 671 29.70 8.80 8.88
N SER A 672 29.87 7.53 8.54
CA SER A 672 30.33 7.09 7.22
C SER A 672 29.16 7.03 6.23
N VAL A 673 29.37 7.56 5.03
CA VAL A 673 28.47 7.42 3.87
C VAL A 673 29.11 6.60 2.75
N ASN A 674 30.32 6.08 2.99
CA ASN A 674 31.17 5.46 1.98
C ASN A 674 30.59 4.16 1.41
N ASN A 675 29.86 3.41 2.23
CA ASN A 675 29.23 2.17 1.81
C ASN A 675 28.19 2.39 0.72
N ILE A 676 27.46 3.50 0.78
CA ILE A 676 26.51 3.93 -0.25
C ILE A 676 27.25 4.29 -1.54
N ASP A 677 28.37 5.00 -1.43
CA ASP A 677 29.20 5.33 -2.61
C ASP A 677 29.81 4.07 -3.25
N CYS A 678 30.27 3.11 -2.44
CA CYS A 678 30.73 1.80 -2.91
C CYS A 678 29.62 1.04 -3.63
N ALA A 679 28.42 0.97 -3.03
CA ALA A 679 27.26 0.31 -3.62
C ALA A 679 26.83 0.94 -4.95
N LEU A 680 26.81 2.27 -5.04
CA LEU A 680 26.46 2.98 -6.27
C LEU A 680 27.52 2.78 -7.36
N LYS A 681 28.81 2.87 -7.02
CA LYS A 681 29.92 2.58 -7.95
C LYS A 681 29.84 1.16 -8.51
N ASN A 682 29.51 0.17 -7.68
CA ASN A 682 29.33 -1.21 -8.15
C ASN A 682 28.00 -1.42 -8.89
N SER A 683 26.96 -0.64 -8.61
CA SER A 683 25.72 -0.63 -9.39
C SER A 683 25.95 -0.10 -10.82
N GLU A 684 26.79 0.92 -10.99
CA GLU A 684 27.22 1.38 -12.31
C GLU A 684 27.97 0.29 -13.10
N LYS A 685 28.85 -0.47 -12.43
CA LYS A 685 29.55 -1.60 -13.05
C LYS A 685 28.58 -2.69 -13.49
N PHE A 686 27.66 -3.11 -12.61
CA PHE A 686 26.61 -4.08 -12.94
C PHE A 686 25.89 -3.68 -14.21
N CYS A 687 25.47 -2.43 -14.25
CA CYS A 687 24.64 -1.89 -15.31
C CYS A 687 25.39 -1.81 -16.65
N LYS A 688 26.67 -1.44 -16.67
CA LYS A 688 27.53 -1.53 -17.88
C LYS A 688 27.65 -2.97 -18.40
N ILE A 689 27.95 -3.91 -17.51
CA ILE A 689 28.06 -5.34 -17.84
C ILE A 689 26.73 -5.87 -18.40
N TYR A 690 25.61 -5.50 -17.78
CA TYR A 690 24.27 -5.86 -18.25
C TYR A 690 24.03 -5.38 -19.69
N GLY A 691 24.36 -4.12 -19.99
CA GLY A 691 24.21 -3.55 -21.33
C GLY A 691 25.09 -4.21 -22.38
N GLU A 692 26.32 -4.59 -22.04
CA GLU A 692 27.24 -5.30 -22.93
C GLU A 692 26.76 -6.73 -23.23
N LYS A 693 26.35 -7.49 -22.20
CA LYS A 693 25.80 -8.84 -22.37
C LYS A 693 24.59 -8.84 -23.30
N PHE A 694 23.66 -7.92 -23.07
CA PHE A 694 22.46 -7.80 -23.90
C PHE A 694 22.80 -7.56 -25.38
N LYS A 695 23.80 -6.72 -25.69
CA LYS A 695 24.26 -6.49 -27.07
C LYS A 695 24.81 -7.77 -27.72
N ILE A 696 25.59 -8.55 -26.97
CA ILE A 696 26.15 -9.82 -27.44
C ILE A 696 25.03 -10.84 -27.70
N ASP A 697 24.08 -10.97 -26.78
CA ASP A 697 22.96 -11.90 -26.90
C ASP A 697 22.09 -11.57 -28.12
N GLN A 698 21.82 -10.28 -28.39
CA GLN A 698 21.12 -9.85 -29.60
C GLN A 698 21.85 -10.21 -30.89
N GLN A 699 23.18 -10.03 -30.93
CA GLN A 699 23.98 -10.38 -32.10
C GLN A 699 23.96 -11.89 -32.37
N GLN A 700 23.99 -12.71 -31.31
CA GLN A 700 23.92 -14.16 -31.44
C GLN A 700 22.54 -14.61 -31.97
N GLN A 701 21.46 -14.06 -31.43
CA GLN A 701 20.09 -14.36 -31.90
C GLN A 701 19.89 -13.97 -33.36
N GLN A 702 20.41 -12.83 -33.81
CA GLN A 702 20.36 -12.42 -35.22
C GLN A 702 21.11 -13.40 -36.13
N GLN A 703 22.31 -13.83 -35.73
CA GLN A 703 23.10 -14.81 -36.48
C GLN A 703 22.41 -16.19 -36.55
N GLU A 704 21.71 -16.60 -35.50
CA GLU A 704 20.93 -17.84 -35.48
C GLU A 704 19.73 -17.75 -36.43
N GLN A 705 18.98 -16.64 -36.39
CA GLN A 705 17.86 -16.41 -37.31
C GLN A 705 18.30 -16.33 -38.77
N GLU A 706 19.44 -15.69 -39.07
CA GLU A 706 20.00 -15.68 -40.42
C GLU A 706 20.40 -17.08 -40.90
N LYS A 707 20.94 -17.92 -40.02
CA LYS A 707 21.26 -19.33 -40.34
C LYS A 707 20.01 -20.15 -40.59
N GLU A 708 18.97 -20.00 -39.78
CA GLU A 708 17.69 -20.69 -39.97
C GLU A 708 16.99 -20.27 -41.27
N ASN A 709 16.96 -18.97 -41.57
CA ASN A 709 16.39 -18.45 -42.81
C ASN A 709 17.17 -18.94 -44.05
N ASN A 710 18.50 -18.95 -43.98
CA ASN A 710 19.33 -19.48 -45.07
C ASN A 710 19.15 -20.99 -45.27
N GLN A 711 18.92 -21.76 -44.18
CA GLN A 711 18.60 -23.18 -44.29
C GLN A 711 17.22 -23.43 -44.88
N GLN A 712 16.21 -22.62 -44.56
CA GLN A 712 14.87 -22.72 -45.15
C GLN A 712 14.87 -22.33 -46.64
N GLN A 713 15.65 -21.32 -47.04
CA GLN A 713 15.81 -20.95 -48.45
C GLN A 713 16.57 -21.97 -49.28
N GLN A 714 17.46 -22.78 -48.68
CA GLN A 714 18.14 -23.89 -49.36
C GLN A 714 17.27 -25.15 -49.49
N GLN A 715 16.14 -25.22 -48.78
CA GLN A 715 15.18 -26.33 -48.83
C GLN A 715 13.96 -26.06 -49.75
N GLN A 716 13.83 -24.83 -50.26
CA GLN A 716 12.88 -24.45 -51.33
C GLN A 716 13.60 -24.43 -52.67
#